data_AF-A0A2C5YHD3-F1
#
_entry.id   AF-A0A2C5YHD3-F1
#
_cell.length_a   1.000
_cell.length_b   1.000
_cell.length_c   1.000
_cell.angle_alpha   90.00
_cell.angle_beta   90.00
_cell.angle_gamma   90.00
#
_symmetry.space_group_name_H-M   'P 1'
#
loop_
_entity.id
_entity.type
_entity.pdbx_description
1 polymer ?
#
loop_
_entity_poly.entity_id
_entity_poly.type
_entity_poly.pdbx_seq_one_letter_code
_entity_poly.pdbx_strand_id
1 'polypeptide(L)'
;MRLLICSIVLQIALIARAWFYNQTIGPLDGVGELTLSKRVNPEDSFLDAPPSHTCSYALTSTRRLTDHGFQRFQWVTGSLEKTDKLARSSAPHYDCQDSNQELTSDSVEYLRRMGVTNVISLNEFADSPAIKSVLRANKISYTPLPTDDYKPPSLVQLLKGYKSFNQATSGASLVWCGYGFGRSGAMVTAIKMFREAEKATPTRLSASDFKAEHVETKSQAAVLNKLQDYLDIGGVERGLTKALESQYEAERSFERFEKAKKSSEKSRAKVNCQNKLSGSTEALEEAVAALDIHWQTNRVLFDRILQTYTWPKKKDVIAKDTTALQTLDETIQNINTARRQPDAPRAVPKQTTAIDRALRTLITELESSRIKPSKSQVIPTKVEETIEKIEDHRRTLRAVYLGIYKDIKDLKEEIKDMTESVTDPEAIGRYKSAMRNAKAELINLKKEALETNNIQVISKCLQDATQSLKKAESAADTIAQTIKNSKKLTLKDFAEARDIIYEIRTGIAEIIAKEASQFIKDYIVQAWKDSESRPRSREVLIKEANHLSHLALYSQANAIRLGEGLQDKANKVSVINNLLEHPKLGELGLDAEVGVKSTSATWLQGLETAQDALSIERKVLETEINLTQEPIHAYVTTSLLIQQEAEITAAVLVQDSNAQDAEQKLIDSKQKGLKQLIKSLSQESEEEKEREAKIRASERRATLEQAAAAEEKSQHWKIGLALDIASAILAALPSPLAPIADALIWARQAIRISRFLRDYARNEAAIPTAIVTEAQRITSRIKKAMETWRTKVPHPTRDWASDKTPQQIIDSLSQIQEEDQFAEAGLAPPKTEETAGEVQHEAAETGGEAQDQAASNVEPQPSTSTGPNLLDMSLEELMHDLESIHVPEEEPGDKVLEKPLSKLLRKLVRGKVALKSPGKSSPGPRTKEEEPLRARRSIPDLRRELQEAALIPHHTSDQGFRRLLDDASWYLPEDCDLRPHSMSSCILQEIRGGAIAA
;
A
#
# COMPACT_ATOMS: atom_id res chain seq x y z
N MET A 1 10.17 -42.96 -61.24
CA MET A 1 11.55 -43.50 -61.29
C MET A 1 12.60 -42.52 -60.73
N ARG A 2 12.72 -41.28 -61.23
CA ARG A 2 13.67 -40.28 -60.67
C ARG A 2 13.47 -39.94 -59.18
N LEU A 3 12.22 -39.85 -58.71
CA LEU A 3 11.90 -39.65 -57.28
C LEU A 3 12.27 -40.87 -56.40
N LEU A 4 12.18 -42.08 -56.95
CA LEU A 4 12.57 -43.32 -56.26
C LEU A 4 14.10 -43.38 -56.10
N ILE A 5 14.83 -42.98 -57.14
CA ILE A 5 16.30 -42.90 -57.12
C ILE A 5 16.77 -41.84 -56.11
N CYS A 6 16.13 -40.66 -56.05
CA CYS A 6 16.44 -39.65 -55.03
C CYS A 6 16.20 -40.15 -53.60
N SER A 7 15.11 -40.90 -53.36
CA SER A 7 14.83 -41.47 -52.03
C SER A 7 15.89 -42.49 -51.59
N ILE A 8 16.31 -43.37 -52.51
CA ILE A 8 17.34 -44.38 -52.25
C ILE A 8 18.71 -43.71 -52.01
N VAL A 9 19.08 -42.70 -52.80
CA VAL A 9 20.34 -41.95 -52.60
C VAL A 9 20.35 -41.23 -51.26
N LEU A 10 19.21 -40.66 -50.83
CA LEU A 10 19.08 -39.99 -49.54
C LEU A 10 19.19 -40.99 -48.37
N GLN A 11 18.58 -42.17 -48.49
CA GLN A 11 18.71 -43.24 -47.49
C GLN A 11 20.14 -43.77 -47.39
N ILE A 12 20.83 -43.96 -48.52
CA ILE A 12 22.23 -44.38 -48.54
C ILE A 12 23.13 -43.32 -47.91
N ALA A 13 22.90 -42.03 -48.18
CA ALA A 13 23.65 -40.94 -47.56
C ALA A 13 23.44 -40.86 -46.03
N LEU A 14 22.22 -41.11 -45.56
CA LEU A 14 21.91 -41.15 -44.11
C LEU A 14 22.55 -42.37 -43.43
N ILE A 15 22.54 -43.54 -44.07
CA ILE A 15 23.19 -44.75 -43.56
C ILE A 15 24.72 -44.56 -43.55
N ALA A 16 25.31 -44.00 -44.61
CA ALA A 16 26.74 -43.71 -44.67
C ALA A 16 27.18 -42.72 -43.58
N ARG A 17 26.37 -41.69 -43.29
CA ARG A 17 26.63 -40.73 -42.22
C ARG A 17 26.53 -41.38 -40.83
N ALA A 18 25.54 -42.24 -40.59
CA ALA A 18 25.44 -43.00 -39.35
C ALA A 18 26.60 -44.00 -39.18
N TRP A 19 27.05 -44.61 -40.27
CA TRP A 19 28.19 -45.52 -40.27
C TRP A 19 29.52 -44.81 -40.02
N PHE A 20 29.74 -43.62 -40.60
CA PHE A 20 30.93 -42.79 -40.34
C PHE A 20 30.98 -42.27 -38.89
N TYR A 21 29.82 -41.94 -38.32
CA TYR A 21 29.70 -41.53 -36.92
C TYR A 21 29.99 -42.68 -35.95
N ASN A 22 29.64 -43.92 -36.31
CA ASN A 22 29.98 -45.11 -35.53
C ASN A 22 31.43 -45.59 -35.72
N GLN A 23 32.07 -45.35 -36.87
CA GLN A 23 33.48 -45.72 -37.09
C GLN A 23 34.48 -44.75 -36.46
N THR A 24 34.09 -43.50 -36.19
CA THR A 24 34.96 -42.55 -35.47
C THR A 24 35.00 -42.79 -33.96
N ILE A 25 34.17 -43.70 -33.44
CA ILE A 25 34.15 -44.16 -32.04
C ILE A 25 34.28 -45.69 -32.03
N GLY A 26 35.43 -46.19 -32.50
CA GLY A 26 35.79 -47.60 -32.31
C GLY A 26 36.19 -47.86 -30.84
N PRO A 27 35.86 -49.02 -30.26
CA PRO A 27 36.28 -49.37 -28.91
C PRO A 27 37.80 -49.56 -28.88
N LEU A 28 38.48 -48.72 -28.10
CA LEU A 28 39.88 -48.91 -27.73
C LEU A 28 39.96 -50.02 -26.67
N ASP A 29 39.91 -51.27 -27.10
CA ASP A 29 40.30 -52.41 -26.26
C ASP A 29 41.84 -52.40 -26.12
N GLY A 30 42.34 -51.89 -25.00
CA GLY A 30 43.76 -52.00 -24.67
C GLY A 30 44.42 -50.84 -23.91
N VAL A 31 43.66 -49.92 -23.30
CA VAL A 31 44.23 -48.93 -22.38
C VAL A 31 43.66 -49.19 -20.99
N GLY A 32 44.53 -49.48 -20.03
CA GLY A 32 44.18 -49.77 -18.66
C GLY A 32 43.20 -48.76 -18.08
N GLU A 33 42.34 -49.26 -17.20
CA GLU A 33 41.29 -48.60 -16.44
C GLU A 33 41.79 -47.32 -15.74
N LEU A 34 41.96 -46.24 -16.52
CA LEU A 34 41.96 -44.87 -16.04
C LEU A 34 40.56 -44.64 -15.54
N THR A 35 40.36 -44.97 -14.27
CA THR A 35 39.22 -44.54 -13.47
C THR A 35 38.86 -43.13 -13.91
N LEU A 36 37.74 -43.00 -14.63
CA LEU A 36 37.13 -41.71 -14.92
C LEU A 36 36.84 -41.11 -13.55
N SER A 37 37.77 -40.31 -13.04
CA SER A 37 37.54 -39.55 -11.81
C SER A 37 36.28 -38.76 -12.09
N LYS A 38 35.17 -39.11 -11.42
CA LYS A 38 33.93 -38.35 -11.51
C LYS A 38 34.32 -36.88 -11.43
N ARG A 39 34.16 -36.12 -12.51
CA ARG A 39 34.40 -34.68 -12.49
C ARG A 39 33.45 -34.14 -11.43
N VAL A 40 34.00 -33.83 -10.27
CA VAL A 40 33.24 -33.19 -9.19
C VAL A 40 32.75 -31.89 -9.79
N ASN A 41 31.43 -31.70 -9.83
CA ASN A 41 30.90 -30.43 -10.34
C ASN A 41 31.47 -29.33 -9.45
N PRO A 42 32.07 -28.27 -10.00
CA PRO A 42 32.71 -27.21 -9.20
C PRO A 42 31.76 -26.58 -8.16
N GLU A 43 30.46 -26.63 -8.45
CA GLU A 43 29.35 -26.22 -7.59
C GLU A 43 29.18 -27.05 -6.32
N ASP A 44 29.55 -28.33 -6.34
CA ASP A 44 29.45 -29.23 -5.18
C ASP A 44 30.44 -28.85 -4.06
N SER A 45 31.35 -27.91 -4.33
CA SER A 45 32.26 -27.35 -3.32
C SER A 45 31.65 -26.18 -2.53
N PHE A 46 30.41 -25.77 -2.84
CA PHE A 46 29.67 -24.69 -2.17
C PHE A 46 28.52 -25.26 -1.34
N LEU A 47 28.10 -24.51 -0.31
CA LEU A 47 26.98 -24.87 0.55
C LEU A 47 25.65 -24.48 -0.10
N ASP A 48 24.54 -25.16 0.23
CA ASP A 48 23.22 -24.77 -0.26
C ASP A 48 22.73 -23.46 0.36
N ALA A 49 23.11 -23.22 1.62
CA ALA A 49 22.86 -21.99 2.36
C ALA A 49 24.20 -21.35 2.77
N PRO A 50 24.29 -20.01 2.83
CA PRO A 50 25.52 -19.35 3.23
C PRO A 50 25.83 -19.61 4.70
N PRO A 51 27.11 -19.51 5.10
CA PRO A 51 27.48 -19.62 6.49
C PRO A 51 26.81 -18.52 7.32
N SER A 52 26.38 -18.86 8.54
CA SER A 52 25.87 -17.84 9.46
C SER A 52 26.96 -16.82 9.75
N HIS A 53 26.70 -15.55 9.43
CA HIS A 53 27.61 -14.48 9.73
C HIS A 53 27.35 -13.93 11.12
N THR A 54 28.38 -13.87 11.95
CA THR A 54 28.32 -13.13 13.20
C THR A 54 28.28 -11.64 12.88
N CYS A 55 27.19 -10.99 13.24
CA CYS A 55 27.13 -9.54 13.16
C CYS A 55 27.88 -8.95 14.35
N SER A 56 28.90 -8.16 14.04
CA SER A 56 29.78 -7.57 15.05
C SER A 56 29.09 -6.52 15.92
N TYR A 57 27.95 -5.98 15.48
CA TYR A 57 27.15 -5.05 16.26
C TYR A 57 26.13 -5.83 17.09
N ALA A 58 26.31 -5.82 18.40
CA ALA A 58 25.20 -6.08 19.30
C ALA A 58 24.11 -5.04 19.00
N LEU A 59 22.85 -5.49 18.86
CA LEU A 59 21.63 -4.68 18.68
C LEU A 59 21.51 -3.49 19.66
N THR A 60 22.33 -3.46 20.70
CA THR A 60 22.34 -2.50 21.80
C THR A 60 23.35 -1.35 21.67
N SER A 61 24.17 -1.31 20.62
CA SER A 61 25.18 -0.25 20.50
C SER A 61 24.59 1.00 19.84
N THR A 62 24.38 2.05 20.64
CA THR A 62 24.13 3.44 20.20
C THR A 62 25.20 4.02 19.25
N ARG A 63 26.26 3.24 18.96
CA ARG A 63 27.30 3.53 17.97
C ARG A 63 26.97 3.07 16.54
N ARG A 64 25.79 2.50 16.26
CA ARG A 64 25.47 1.98 14.91
C ARG A 64 25.66 3.02 13.80
N LEU A 65 25.34 4.29 14.04
CA LEU A 65 25.50 5.39 13.07
C LEU A 65 26.76 6.24 13.32
N THR A 66 27.77 5.68 13.99
CA THR A 66 29.07 6.34 14.10
C THR A 66 30.02 5.78 13.03
N ASP A 67 30.87 6.65 12.49
CA ASP A 67 31.76 6.37 11.34
C ASP A 67 31.01 6.27 9.99
N HIS A 68 31.70 5.86 8.94
CA HIS A 68 31.19 5.80 7.57
C HIS A 68 30.24 4.62 7.30
N GLY A 69 30.14 3.64 8.19
CA GLY A 69 29.19 2.52 8.11
C GLY A 69 29.52 1.37 7.14
N PHE A 70 30.43 1.56 6.19
CA PHE A 70 30.86 0.50 5.26
C PHE A 70 31.79 -0.51 5.94
N GLN A 71 31.28 -1.71 6.26
CA GLN A 71 32.11 -2.81 6.75
C GLN A 71 32.70 -3.60 5.58
N ARG A 72 33.82 -4.29 5.82
CA ARG A 72 34.47 -5.18 4.84
C ARG A 72 34.77 -4.46 3.51
N PHE A 73 35.00 -3.14 3.55
CA PHE A 73 35.42 -2.41 2.37
C PHE A 73 36.76 -2.95 1.89
N GLN A 74 36.81 -3.42 0.65
CA GLN A 74 38.01 -3.99 0.06
C GLN A 74 38.09 -3.63 -1.42
N TRP A 75 39.27 -3.20 -1.86
CA TRP A 75 39.59 -3.09 -3.28
C TRP A 75 39.70 -4.49 -3.89
N VAL A 76 38.98 -4.72 -4.97
CA VAL A 76 39.04 -5.96 -5.73
C VAL A 76 40.29 -5.92 -6.60
N THR A 77 41.21 -6.85 -6.35
CA THR A 77 42.47 -6.98 -7.09
C THR A 77 42.45 -8.20 -8.00
N GLY A 78 43.24 -8.20 -9.07
CA GLY A 78 43.41 -9.34 -9.99
C GLY A 78 42.33 -9.41 -11.08
N SER A 79 42.70 -9.90 -12.26
CA SER A 79 41.87 -10.02 -13.47
C SER A 79 41.26 -8.75 -14.07
N LEU A 80 41.35 -7.62 -13.37
CA LEU A 80 40.92 -6.30 -13.85
C LEU A 80 42.08 -5.55 -14.52
N GLU A 81 41.75 -4.61 -15.42
CA GLU A 81 42.77 -3.73 -16.01
C GLU A 81 43.33 -2.76 -14.97
N LYS A 82 44.53 -2.22 -15.18
CA LYS A 82 45.13 -1.26 -14.21
C LYS A 82 44.30 0.02 -14.02
N THR A 83 43.49 0.37 -15.01
CA THR A 83 42.57 1.50 -15.02
C THR A 83 41.25 1.19 -14.32
N ASP A 84 40.89 -0.10 -14.22
CA ASP A 84 39.68 -0.51 -13.54
C ASP A 84 39.84 -0.35 -12.03
N LYS A 85 38.91 0.39 -11.42
CA LYS A 85 38.84 0.55 -9.96
C LYS A 85 37.53 -0.02 -9.47
N LEU A 86 37.59 -1.22 -8.90
CA LEU A 86 36.43 -1.92 -8.34
C LEU A 86 36.66 -2.17 -6.85
N ALA A 87 35.67 -1.86 -6.03
CA ALA A 87 35.65 -2.19 -4.62
C ALA A 87 34.37 -2.97 -4.28
N ARG A 88 34.40 -3.67 -3.16
CA ARG A 88 33.22 -4.28 -2.53
C ARG A 88 33.10 -3.85 -1.07
N SER A 89 31.89 -3.86 -0.53
CA SER A 89 31.65 -3.66 0.91
C SER A 89 30.29 -4.25 1.33
N SER A 90 30.01 -4.19 2.63
CA SER A 90 28.64 -4.25 3.15
C SER A 90 27.83 -3.03 2.70
N ALA A 91 26.51 -3.11 2.88
CA ALA A 91 25.66 -1.93 2.89
C ALA A 91 26.07 -1.00 4.05
N PRO A 92 25.87 0.32 3.92
CA PRO A 92 26.28 1.26 4.95
C PRO A 92 25.45 1.06 6.23
N HIS A 93 26.13 0.88 7.36
CA HIS A 93 25.54 0.64 8.68
C HIS A 93 24.67 -0.63 8.78
N TYR A 94 25.04 -1.65 7.99
CA TYR A 94 24.44 -2.99 8.05
C TYR A 94 24.64 -3.68 9.41
N ASP A 95 23.55 -4.23 9.95
CA ASP A 95 23.44 -4.87 11.26
C ASP A 95 22.61 -6.17 11.21
N CYS A 96 22.85 -7.01 10.19
CA CYS A 96 22.18 -8.30 9.92
C CYS A 96 20.87 -8.26 9.16
N GLN A 97 20.31 -7.09 8.83
CA GLN A 97 19.08 -7.04 8.04
C GLN A 97 19.34 -6.22 6.78
N ASP A 98 18.83 -6.69 5.65
CA ASP A 98 19.00 -5.98 4.39
C ASP A 98 18.32 -4.61 4.39
N SER A 99 17.24 -4.45 5.17
CA SER A 99 16.56 -3.17 5.39
C SER A 99 17.45 -2.12 6.05
N ASN A 100 18.49 -2.56 6.76
CA ASN A 100 19.36 -1.71 7.54
C ASN A 100 20.50 -1.13 6.69
N GLN A 101 20.15 -0.13 5.90
CA GLN A 101 21.08 0.60 5.04
C GLN A 101 20.84 2.10 5.10
N GLU A 102 21.59 2.79 5.95
CA GLU A 102 21.50 4.25 6.10
C GLU A 102 22.76 4.91 5.55
N LEU A 103 22.60 5.85 4.61
CA LEU A 103 23.71 6.67 4.13
C LEU A 103 23.78 7.98 4.93
N THR A 104 24.80 8.12 5.76
CA THR A 104 25.09 9.36 6.50
C THR A 104 25.97 10.31 5.67
N SER A 105 26.18 11.53 6.18
CA SER A 105 27.19 12.45 5.62
C SER A 105 28.58 11.81 5.56
N ASP A 106 28.95 11.09 6.61
CA ASP A 106 30.25 10.47 6.77
C ASP A 106 30.41 9.30 5.80
N SER A 107 29.34 8.53 5.54
CA SER A 107 29.31 7.53 4.47
C SER A 107 29.63 8.17 3.11
N VAL A 108 28.97 9.28 2.77
CA VAL A 108 29.17 9.97 1.48
C VAL A 108 30.58 10.54 1.37
N GLU A 109 31.09 11.16 2.42
CA GLU A 109 32.45 11.69 2.46
C GLU A 109 33.48 10.57 2.29
N TYR A 110 33.27 9.43 2.93
CA TYR A 110 34.09 8.25 2.75
C TYR A 110 34.11 7.78 1.29
N LEU A 111 32.94 7.65 0.65
CA LEU A 111 32.86 7.25 -0.76
C LEU A 111 33.64 8.21 -1.67
N ARG A 112 33.50 9.53 -1.45
CA ARG A 112 34.26 10.54 -2.20
C ARG A 112 35.76 10.42 -1.99
N ARG A 113 36.19 10.24 -0.75
CA ARG A 113 37.61 10.07 -0.39
C ARG A 113 38.21 8.83 -1.04
N MET A 114 37.44 7.76 -1.15
CA MET A 114 37.84 6.54 -1.86
C MET A 114 37.73 6.67 -3.39
N GLY A 115 37.29 7.82 -3.91
CA GLY A 115 37.13 8.08 -5.34
C GLY A 115 35.98 7.29 -5.97
N VAL A 116 34.99 6.86 -5.19
CA VAL A 116 33.83 6.12 -5.68
C VAL A 116 32.87 7.09 -6.36
N THR A 117 32.65 6.88 -7.66
CA THR A 117 31.73 7.67 -8.50
C THR A 117 30.52 6.87 -8.96
N ASN A 118 30.53 5.55 -8.73
CA ASN A 118 29.46 4.64 -9.10
C ASN A 118 29.24 3.59 -8.01
N VAL A 119 27.98 3.29 -7.72
CA VAL A 119 27.58 2.28 -6.75
C VAL A 119 26.61 1.30 -7.41
N ILE A 120 26.87 0.01 -7.27
CA ILE A 120 26.03 -1.09 -7.72
C ILE A 120 25.54 -1.83 -6.48
N SER A 121 24.23 -1.78 -6.21
CA SER A 121 23.65 -2.40 -5.01
C SER A 121 22.82 -3.63 -5.34
N LEU A 122 23.14 -4.74 -4.70
CA LEU A 122 22.40 -6.01 -4.74
C LEU A 122 21.66 -6.31 -3.43
N ASN A 123 21.44 -5.29 -2.60
CA ASN A 123 20.63 -5.42 -1.40
C ASN A 123 19.15 -5.63 -1.80
N GLU A 124 18.38 -6.38 -1.01
CA GLU A 124 16.94 -6.62 -1.26
C GLU A 124 16.17 -5.29 -1.40
N PHE A 125 16.55 -4.28 -0.61
CA PHE A 125 15.98 -2.93 -0.62
C PHE A 125 16.79 -1.93 -1.44
N ALA A 126 17.58 -2.38 -2.43
CA ALA A 126 18.41 -1.51 -3.27
C ALA A 126 17.59 -0.39 -3.95
N ASP A 127 16.29 -0.56 -4.14
CA ASP A 127 15.45 0.48 -4.76
C ASP A 127 15.02 1.64 -3.84
N SER A 128 15.54 1.70 -2.61
CA SER A 128 15.28 2.77 -1.62
C SER A 128 15.39 4.20 -2.22
N PRO A 129 14.30 4.99 -2.21
CA PRO A 129 14.30 6.37 -2.68
C PRO A 129 15.27 7.28 -1.90
N ALA A 130 15.45 7.02 -0.60
CA ALA A 130 16.35 7.80 0.25
C ALA A 130 17.81 7.67 -0.22
N ILE A 131 18.28 6.45 -0.46
CA ILE A 131 19.64 6.18 -0.96
C ILE A 131 19.84 6.80 -2.35
N LYS A 132 18.88 6.61 -3.25
CA LYS A 132 18.89 7.20 -4.61
C LYS A 132 19.05 8.72 -4.54
N SER A 133 18.30 9.38 -3.67
CA SER A 133 18.34 10.84 -3.49
C SER A 133 19.69 11.30 -2.96
N VAL A 134 20.21 10.67 -1.90
CA VAL A 134 21.49 11.01 -1.28
C VAL A 134 22.65 10.83 -2.27
N LEU A 135 22.74 9.70 -2.98
CA LEU A 135 23.83 9.47 -3.93
C LEU A 135 23.74 10.42 -5.14
N ARG A 136 22.54 10.66 -5.68
CA ARG A 136 22.31 11.61 -6.77
C ARG A 136 22.72 13.03 -6.39
N ALA A 137 22.32 13.50 -5.21
CA ALA A 137 22.70 14.82 -4.70
C ALA A 137 24.23 14.99 -4.59
N ASN A 138 24.95 13.88 -4.43
CA ASN A 138 26.39 13.86 -4.30
C ASN A 138 27.14 13.48 -5.59
N LYS A 139 26.43 13.42 -6.73
CA LYS A 139 26.96 13.06 -8.07
C LYS A 139 27.59 11.68 -8.14
N ILE A 140 27.08 10.75 -7.33
CA ILE A 140 27.47 9.33 -7.37
C ILE A 140 26.37 8.59 -8.15
N SER A 141 26.76 7.93 -9.25
CA SER A 141 25.84 7.11 -10.02
C SER A 141 25.40 5.91 -9.19
N TYR A 142 24.12 5.53 -9.29
CA TYR A 142 23.56 4.44 -8.50
C TYR A 142 22.76 3.48 -9.38
N THR A 143 23.15 2.21 -9.35
CA THR A 143 22.50 1.12 -10.08
C THR A 143 21.88 0.14 -9.08
N PRO A 144 20.58 0.29 -8.77
CA PRO A 144 19.87 -0.66 -7.91
C PRO A 144 19.56 -1.94 -8.69
N LEU A 145 19.90 -3.07 -8.07
CA LEU A 145 19.66 -4.44 -8.56
C LEU A 145 19.05 -5.25 -7.41
N PRO A 146 17.81 -4.96 -6.99
CA PRO A 146 17.19 -5.65 -5.86
C PRO A 146 17.26 -7.16 -6.07
N THR A 147 17.87 -7.85 -5.11
CA THR A 147 18.08 -9.29 -5.16
C THR A 147 17.74 -9.81 -3.79
N ASP A 148 16.71 -10.65 -3.69
CA ASP A 148 16.28 -11.25 -2.42
C ASP A 148 17.48 -11.84 -1.67
N ASP A 149 17.43 -11.80 -0.34
CA ASP A 149 18.50 -12.36 0.45
C ASP A 149 18.73 -13.85 0.14
N TYR A 150 20.01 -14.24 0.13
CA TYR A 150 20.50 -15.57 -0.24
C TYR A 150 20.20 -16.06 -1.66
N LYS A 151 19.45 -15.31 -2.47
CA LYS A 151 19.27 -15.63 -3.89
C LYS A 151 20.41 -15.09 -4.74
N PRO A 152 20.77 -15.78 -5.84
CA PRO A 152 21.74 -15.25 -6.78
C PRO A 152 21.11 -14.14 -7.63
N PRO A 153 21.89 -13.11 -8.02
CA PRO A 153 21.44 -12.19 -9.07
C PRO A 153 21.19 -12.94 -10.38
N SER A 154 20.16 -12.57 -11.12
CA SER A 154 19.90 -13.10 -12.46
C SER A 154 20.98 -12.70 -13.46
N LEU A 155 21.11 -13.43 -14.58
CA LEU A 155 22.05 -13.10 -15.66
C LEU A 155 21.82 -11.68 -16.21
N VAL A 156 20.56 -11.24 -16.30
CA VAL A 156 20.19 -9.88 -16.73
C VAL A 156 20.70 -8.84 -15.73
N GLN A 157 20.57 -9.10 -14.42
CA GLN A 157 21.12 -8.22 -13.38
C GLN A 157 22.65 -8.19 -13.42
N LEU A 158 23.32 -9.35 -13.60
CA LEU A 158 24.78 -9.42 -13.75
C LEU A 158 25.26 -8.57 -14.94
N LEU A 159 24.61 -8.69 -16.10
CA LEU A 159 24.92 -7.87 -17.27
C LEU A 159 24.65 -6.38 -17.03
N LYS A 160 23.54 -6.03 -16.36
CA LYS A 160 23.21 -4.64 -16.01
C LYS A 160 24.24 -4.03 -15.06
N GLY A 161 24.68 -4.79 -14.05
CA GLY A 161 25.76 -4.40 -13.14
C GLY A 161 27.08 -4.17 -13.88
N TYR A 162 27.47 -5.10 -14.75
CA TYR A 162 28.66 -4.93 -15.59
C TYR A 162 28.56 -3.72 -16.53
N LYS A 163 27.41 -3.49 -17.18
CA LYS A 163 27.20 -2.29 -18.02
C LYS A 163 27.38 -1.00 -17.22
N SER A 164 26.86 -0.94 -16.00
CA SER A 164 27.06 0.20 -15.09
C SER A 164 28.53 0.38 -14.71
N PHE A 165 29.23 -0.71 -14.39
CA PHE A 165 30.67 -0.69 -14.11
C PHE A 165 31.48 -0.15 -15.30
N ASN A 166 31.24 -0.68 -16.50
CA ASN A 166 31.98 -0.30 -17.70
C ASN A 166 31.70 1.15 -18.15
N GLN A 167 30.56 1.73 -17.79
CA GLN A 167 30.25 3.14 -18.03
C GLN A 167 30.95 4.09 -17.06
N ALA A 168 31.38 3.61 -15.89
CA ALA A 168 32.00 4.40 -14.84
C ALA A 168 33.52 4.56 -15.07
N THR A 169 33.91 5.23 -16.15
CA THR A 169 35.32 5.36 -16.58
C THR A 169 36.16 6.36 -15.77
N SER A 170 35.52 7.31 -15.07
CA SER A 170 36.20 8.43 -14.41
C SER A 170 36.50 8.21 -12.91
N GLY A 171 36.15 7.06 -12.34
CA GLY A 171 36.29 6.81 -10.91
C GLY A 171 36.08 5.34 -10.53
N ALA A 172 36.05 5.08 -9.23
CA ALA A 172 35.83 3.74 -8.72
C ALA A 172 34.34 3.36 -8.71
N SER A 173 34.08 2.08 -8.96
CA SER A 173 32.78 1.46 -8.71
C SER A 173 32.81 0.67 -7.41
N LEU A 174 31.79 0.84 -6.58
CA LEU A 174 31.58 0.05 -5.36
C LEU A 174 30.39 -0.90 -5.54
N VAL A 175 30.60 -2.18 -5.27
CA VAL A 175 29.54 -3.20 -5.23
C VAL A 175 29.19 -3.52 -3.78
N TRP A 176 27.91 -3.49 -3.42
CA TRP A 176 27.48 -3.93 -2.09
C TRP A 176 26.16 -4.71 -2.10
N CYS A 177 25.94 -5.52 -1.07
CA CYS A 177 24.66 -6.09 -0.63
C CYS A 177 24.57 -5.89 0.88
N GLY A 178 23.66 -6.52 1.63
CA GLY A 178 23.63 -6.41 3.09
C GLY A 178 24.99 -6.67 3.75
N TYR A 179 25.42 -7.93 3.76
CA TYR A 179 26.69 -8.31 4.37
C TYR A 179 27.93 -7.94 3.54
N GLY A 180 27.82 -7.86 2.22
CA GLY A 180 28.96 -7.58 1.32
C GLY A 180 29.68 -8.83 0.79
N PHE A 181 29.21 -10.03 1.16
CA PHE A 181 29.57 -11.33 0.53
C PHE A 181 28.37 -11.89 -0.25
N GLY A 182 28.47 -13.11 -0.78
CA GLY A 182 27.38 -13.80 -1.46
C GLY A 182 26.97 -13.12 -2.76
N ARG A 183 25.89 -12.31 -2.71
CA ARG A 183 25.40 -11.49 -3.83
C ARG A 183 26.45 -10.50 -4.33
N SER A 184 27.17 -9.85 -3.43
CA SER A 184 28.27 -8.95 -3.81
C SER A 184 29.42 -9.71 -4.45
N GLY A 185 29.79 -10.86 -3.88
CA GLY A 185 30.83 -11.73 -4.42
C GLY A 185 30.49 -12.25 -5.82
N ALA A 186 29.23 -12.63 -6.02
CA ALA A 186 28.73 -13.04 -7.33
C ALA A 186 28.83 -11.93 -8.37
N MET A 187 28.39 -10.71 -8.04
CA MET A 187 28.51 -9.57 -8.97
C MET A 187 29.97 -9.21 -9.28
N VAL A 188 30.85 -9.17 -8.27
CA VAL A 188 32.28 -8.91 -8.46
C VAL A 188 32.91 -9.97 -9.36
N THR A 189 32.60 -11.25 -9.12
CA THR A 189 33.08 -12.36 -9.95
C THR A 189 32.57 -12.23 -11.38
N ALA A 190 31.30 -11.89 -11.59
CA ALA A 190 30.73 -11.68 -12.91
C ALA A 190 31.46 -10.55 -13.66
N ILE A 191 31.73 -9.41 -13.00
CA ILE A 191 32.50 -8.30 -13.60
C ILE A 191 33.90 -8.78 -14.04
N LYS A 192 34.59 -9.57 -13.20
CA LYS A 192 35.87 -10.19 -13.58
C LYS A 192 35.72 -11.10 -14.79
N MET A 193 34.67 -11.94 -14.85
CA MET A 193 34.42 -12.81 -16.00
C MET A 193 34.20 -12.01 -17.30
N PHE A 194 33.44 -10.91 -17.25
CA PHE A 194 33.26 -10.04 -18.42
C PHE A 194 34.60 -9.44 -18.87
N ARG A 195 35.42 -8.92 -17.94
CA ARG A 195 36.76 -8.42 -18.27
C ARG A 195 37.69 -9.49 -18.83
N GLU A 196 37.64 -10.72 -18.31
CA GLU A 196 38.37 -11.85 -18.89
C GLU A 196 37.87 -12.18 -20.29
N ALA A 197 36.55 -12.13 -20.54
CA ALA A 197 35.95 -12.38 -21.85
C ALA A 197 36.30 -11.32 -22.91
N GLU A 198 36.69 -10.10 -22.49
CA GLU A 198 37.16 -9.02 -23.38
C GLU A 198 38.61 -9.21 -23.85
N LYS A 199 39.35 -10.19 -23.30
CA LYS A 199 40.71 -10.51 -23.73
C LYS A 199 40.71 -11.33 -25.01
N ALA A 200 41.77 -11.24 -25.82
CA ALA A 200 41.91 -12.06 -27.01
C ALA A 200 41.84 -13.57 -26.70
N THR A 201 42.48 -13.97 -25.60
CA THR A 201 42.46 -15.35 -25.07
C THR A 201 41.85 -15.36 -23.67
N PRO A 202 40.52 -15.52 -23.55
CA PRO A 202 39.84 -15.49 -22.27
C PRO A 202 40.23 -16.70 -21.41
N THR A 203 40.35 -16.50 -20.10
CA THR A 203 40.61 -17.58 -19.14
C THR A 203 39.37 -17.83 -18.28
N ARG A 204 39.00 -19.10 -18.13
CA ARG A 204 37.88 -19.52 -17.27
C ARG A 204 38.29 -19.37 -15.80
N LEU A 205 37.38 -18.81 -14.99
CA LEU A 205 37.57 -18.71 -13.53
C LEU A 205 37.13 -20.00 -12.86
N SER A 206 37.94 -20.47 -11.92
CA SER A 206 37.76 -21.70 -11.15
C SER A 206 36.84 -21.51 -9.93
N ALA A 207 36.40 -22.62 -9.31
CA ALA A 207 35.67 -22.57 -8.04
C ALA A 207 36.47 -21.90 -6.91
N SER A 208 37.81 -22.02 -6.92
CA SER A 208 38.66 -21.29 -5.97
C SER A 208 38.62 -19.78 -6.19
N ASP A 209 38.53 -19.33 -7.44
CA ASP A 209 38.40 -17.90 -7.74
C ASP A 209 37.06 -17.35 -7.22
N PHE A 210 35.98 -18.13 -7.35
CA PHE A 210 34.66 -17.75 -6.81
C PHE A 210 34.71 -17.62 -5.28
N LYS A 211 35.37 -18.55 -4.59
CA LYS A 211 35.54 -18.50 -3.13
C LYS A 211 36.41 -17.34 -2.68
N ALA A 212 37.48 -17.04 -3.42
CA ALA A 212 38.33 -15.87 -3.18
C ALA A 212 37.53 -14.56 -3.27
N GLU A 213 36.48 -14.55 -4.11
CA GLU A 213 35.54 -13.44 -4.23
C GLU A 213 34.33 -13.51 -3.29
N HIS A 214 34.34 -14.41 -2.31
CA HIS A 214 33.27 -14.60 -1.33
C HIS A 214 31.91 -14.92 -1.97
N VAL A 215 31.89 -15.75 -3.02
CA VAL A 215 30.68 -16.48 -3.43
C VAL A 215 30.40 -17.56 -2.39
N GLU A 216 29.16 -17.69 -1.94
CA GLU A 216 28.83 -18.45 -0.74
C GLU A 216 27.99 -19.69 -1.03
N THR A 217 27.03 -19.58 -1.96
CA THR A 217 26.05 -20.64 -2.18
C THR A 217 26.24 -21.36 -3.50
N LYS A 218 25.76 -22.61 -3.53
CA LYS A 218 25.70 -23.44 -4.74
C LYS A 218 24.90 -22.76 -5.86
N SER A 219 23.78 -22.13 -5.52
CA SER A 219 22.95 -21.39 -6.49
C SER A 219 23.67 -20.18 -7.10
N GLN A 220 24.49 -19.47 -6.33
CA GLN A 220 25.33 -18.38 -6.84
C GLN A 220 26.42 -18.89 -7.78
N ALA A 221 27.14 -19.95 -7.37
CA ALA A 221 28.15 -20.58 -8.22
C ALA A 221 27.56 -21.11 -9.53
N ALA A 222 26.36 -21.69 -9.50
CA ALA A 222 25.66 -22.20 -10.69
C ALA A 222 25.34 -21.10 -11.70
N VAL A 223 24.83 -19.94 -11.25
CA VAL A 223 24.58 -18.80 -12.14
C VAL A 223 25.89 -18.26 -12.74
N LEU A 224 26.98 -18.26 -11.98
CA LEU A 224 28.29 -17.82 -12.47
C LEU A 224 28.90 -18.80 -13.48
N ASN A 225 28.77 -20.11 -13.26
CA ASN A 225 29.19 -21.10 -14.25
C ASN A 225 28.41 -20.95 -15.55
N LYS A 226 27.10 -20.73 -15.44
CA LYS A 226 26.24 -20.46 -16.60
C LYS A 226 26.63 -19.19 -17.34
N LEU A 227 26.95 -18.10 -16.63
CA LEU A 227 27.49 -16.89 -17.24
C LEU A 227 28.81 -17.19 -17.97
N GLN A 228 29.72 -17.91 -17.33
CA GLN A 228 31.00 -18.30 -17.92
C GLN A 228 30.80 -19.16 -19.18
N ASP A 229 29.83 -20.07 -19.16
CA ASP A 229 29.48 -20.89 -20.32
C ASP A 229 28.97 -20.07 -21.50
N TYR A 230 28.31 -18.93 -21.27
CA TYR A 230 27.88 -18.01 -22.32
C TYR A 230 28.97 -17.04 -22.79
N LEU A 231 29.92 -16.71 -21.91
CA LEU A 231 31.09 -15.89 -22.26
C LEU A 231 32.16 -16.68 -23.01
N ASP A 232 32.18 -18.00 -22.87
CA ASP A 232 33.03 -18.90 -23.62
C ASP A 232 32.76 -18.83 -25.13
N ILE A 233 33.80 -19.10 -25.92
CA ILE A 233 33.71 -19.21 -27.38
C ILE A 233 32.70 -20.32 -27.73
N GLY A 234 31.63 -19.94 -28.41
CA GLY A 234 30.52 -20.84 -28.77
C GLY A 234 29.54 -21.16 -27.64
N GLY A 235 29.62 -20.42 -26.53
CA GLY A 235 28.65 -20.46 -25.44
C GLY A 235 27.22 -20.14 -25.89
N VAL A 236 27.07 -19.05 -26.63
CA VAL A 236 25.79 -18.64 -27.21
C VAL A 236 25.25 -19.66 -28.19
N GLU A 237 26.12 -20.29 -29.01
CA GLU A 237 25.71 -21.37 -29.91
C GLU A 237 25.05 -22.52 -29.14
N ARG A 238 25.67 -22.96 -28.04
CA ARG A 238 25.11 -24.01 -27.18
C ARG A 238 23.79 -23.57 -26.53
N GLY A 239 23.74 -22.33 -26.02
CA GLY A 239 22.53 -21.77 -25.40
C GLY A 239 21.35 -21.71 -26.37
N LEU A 240 21.57 -21.20 -27.58
CA LEU A 240 20.56 -21.16 -28.65
C LEU A 240 20.13 -22.56 -29.07
N THR A 241 21.08 -23.47 -29.24
CA THR A 241 20.79 -24.87 -29.62
C THR A 241 19.90 -25.54 -28.57
N LYS A 242 20.23 -25.40 -27.28
CA LYS A 242 19.41 -25.91 -26.17
C LYS A 242 18.01 -25.31 -26.16
N ALA A 243 17.88 -24.01 -26.45
CA ALA A 243 16.58 -23.35 -26.52
C ALA A 243 15.71 -23.89 -27.66
N LEU A 244 16.30 -24.06 -28.85
CA LEU A 244 15.61 -24.65 -30.02
C LEU A 244 15.26 -26.13 -29.79
N GLU A 245 16.11 -26.91 -29.13
CA GLU A 245 15.79 -28.30 -28.75
C GLU A 245 14.65 -28.35 -27.74
N SER A 246 14.66 -27.48 -26.73
CA SER A 246 13.59 -27.40 -25.73
C SER A 246 12.26 -26.98 -26.36
N GLN A 247 12.29 -26.06 -27.32
CA GLN A 247 11.13 -25.65 -28.11
C GLN A 247 10.57 -26.82 -28.93
N TYR A 248 11.43 -27.58 -29.61
CA TYR A 248 11.02 -28.75 -30.37
C TYR A 248 10.41 -29.86 -29.49
N GLU A 249 10.95 -30.07 -28.29
CA GLU A 249 10.36 -30.99 -27.31
C GLU A 249 8.98 -30.51 -26.83
N ALA A 250 8.80 -29.20 -26.66
CA ALA A 250 7.54 -28.60 -26.27
C ALA A 250 6.46 -28.80 -27.35
N GLU A 251 6.76 -28.52 -28.62
CA GLU A 251 5.87 -28.79 -29.76
C GLU A 251 5.45 -30.27 -29.83
N ARG A 252 6.41 -31.20 -29.74
CA ARG A 252 6.12 -32.63 -29.75
C ARG A 252 5.23 -33.05 -28.57
N SER A 253 5.45 -32.45 -27.40
CA SER A 253 4.62 -32.72 -26.22
C SER A 253 3.20 -32.17 -26.39
N PHE A 254 3.06 -31.02 -27.07
CA PHE A 254 1.80 -30.39 -27.41
C PHE A 254 0.99 -31.25 -28.38
N GLU A 255 1.60 -31.74 -29.45
CA GLU A 255 0.94 -32.66 -30.38
C GLU A 255 0.43 -33.94 -29.69
N ARG A 256 1.20 -34.48 -28.73
CA ARG A 256 0.79 -35.66 -27.95
C ARG A 256 -0.41 -35.35 -27.06
N PHE A 257 -0.44 -34.17 -26.45
CA PHE A 257 -1.57 -33.70 -25.67
C PHE A 257 -2.82 -33.55 -26.56
N GLU A 258 -2.71 -32.99 -27.76
CA GLU A 258 -3.83 -32.87 -28.69
C GLU A 258 -4.35 -34.23 -29.18
N LYS A 259 -3.45 -35.19 -29.41
CA LYS A 259 -3.80 -36.55 -29.88
C LYS A 259 -4.37 -37.45 -28.78
N ALA A 260 -4.20 -37.11 -27.49
CA ALA A 260 -4.65 -37.93 -26.37
C ALA A 260 -6.19 -37.97 -26.26
N LYS A 261 -6.77 -39.16 -26.44
CA LYS A 261 -8.24 -39.36 -26.43
C LYS A 261 -8.80 -39.70 -25.04
N LYS A 262 -8.06 -40.45 -24.22
CA LYS A 262 -8.53 -40.90 -22.89
C LYS A 262 -8.34 -39.78 -21.87
N SER A 263 -9.32 -39.56 -20.99
CA SER A 263 -9.26 -38.49 -19.97
C SER A 263 -8.01 -38.58 -19.09
N SER A 264 -7.68 -39.76 -18.53
CA SER A 264 -6.50 -39.96 -17.70
C SER A 264 -5.17 -39.74 -18.44
N GLU A 265 -5.08 -40.19 -19.69
CA GLU A 265 -3.91 -39.97 -20.56
C GLU A 265 -3.78 -38.49 -20.92
N LYS A 266 -4.89 -37.82 -21.22
CA LYS A 266 -4.93 -36.39 -21.56
C LYS A 266 -4.47 -35.54 -20.39
N SER A 267 -4.88 -35.83 -19.16
CA SER A 267 -4.38 -35.12 -17.96
C SER A 267 -2.89 -35.31 -17.74
N ARG A 268 -2.35 -36.52 -17.93
CA ARG A 268 -0.90 -36.77 -17.84
C ARG A 268 -0.11 -36.09 -18.96
N ALA A 269 -0.61 -36.16 -20.19
CA ALA A 269 -0.01 -35.50 -21.35
C ALA A 269 -0.03 -33.97 -21.19
N LYS A 270 -1.10 -33.43 -20.62
CA LYS A 270 -1.26 -32.00 -20.30
C LYS A 270 -0.18 -31.50 -19.35
N VAL A 271 0.00 -32.15 -18.20
CA VAL A 271 1.03 -31.76 -17.21
C VAL A 271 2.43 -31.86 -17.82
N ASN A 272 2.73 -32.94 -18.55
CA ASN A 272 4.01 -33.07 -19.24
C ASN A 272 4.21 -31.96 -20.29
N CYS A 273 3.17 -31.61 -21.05
CA CYS A 273 3.22 -30.54 -22.03
C CYS A 273 3.44 -29.17 -21.38
N GLN A 274 2.71 -28.86 -20.30
CA GLN A 274 2.91 -27.63 -19.52
C GLN A 274 4.36 -27.51 -19.02
N ASN A 275 4.92 -28.58 -18.46
CA ASN A 275 6.31 -28.58 -18.00
C ASN A 275 7.31 -28.33 -19.15
N LYS A 276 7.06 -28.91 -20.34
CA LYS A 276 7.92 -28.70 -21.51
C LYS A 276 7.79 -27.30 -22.11
N LEU A 277 6.58 -26.74 -22.15
CA LEU A 277 6.33 -25.35 -22.58
C LEU A 277 6.99 -24.35 -21.61
N SER A 278 6.88 -24.57 -20.30
CA SER A 278 7.59 -23.76 -19.29
C SER A 278 9.11 -23.83 -19.48
N GLY A 279 9.66 -25.04 -19.59
CA GLY A 279 11.10 -25.24 -19.81
C GLY A 279 11.60 -24.64 -21.12
N SER A 280 10.78 -24.66 -22.18
CA SER A 280 11.10 -23.97 -23.45
C SER A 280 11.09 -22.46 -23.29
N THR A 281 10.12 -21.89 -22.56
CA THR A 281 10.05 -20.45 -22.29
C THR A 281 11.29 -19.97 -21.55
N GLU A 282 11.67 -20.68 -20.48
CA GLU A 282 12.89 -20.40 -19.71
C GLU A 282 14.13 -20.49 -20.59
N ALA A 283 14.26 -21.54 -21.41
CA ALA A 283 15.41 -21.69 -22.31
C ALA A 283 15.50 -20.59 -23.38
N LEU A 284 14.38 -20.11 -23.91
CA LEU A 284 14.33 -18.99 -24.86
C LEU A 284 14.71 -17.65 -24.17
N GLU A 285 14.30 -17.44 -22.92
CA GLU A 285 14.73 -16.28 -22.12
C GLU A 285 16.22 -16.29 -21.80
N GLU A 286 16.75 -17.46 -21.46
CA GLU A 286 18.18 -17.66 -21.30
C GLU A 286 18.96 -17.39 -22.58
N ALA A 287 18.44 -17.82 -23.73
CA ALA A 287 19.05 -17.53 -25.03
C ALA A 287 19.07 -16.03 -25.35
N VAL A 288 17.99 -15.30 -25.01
CA VAL A 288 17.93 -13.83 -25.09
C VAL A 288 19.01 -13.17 -24.23
N ALA A 289 19.19 -13.63 -22.98
CA ALA A 289 20.23 -13.12 -22.10
C ALA A 289 21.65 -13.46 -22.63
N ALA A 290 21.85 -14.66 -23.15
CA ALA A 290 23.13 -15.10 -23.72
C ALA A 290 23.51 -14.26 -24.96
N LEU A 291 22.54 -13.96 -25.84
CA LEU A 291 22.75 -13.06 -26.97
C LEU A 291 23.16 -11.66 -26.51
N ASP A 292 22.56 -11.16 -25.43
CA ASP A 292 22.79 -9.80 -24.92
C ASP A 292 24.20 -9.68 -24.33
N ILE A 293 24.59 -10.71 -23.56
CA ILE A 293 25.92 -10.89 -23.01
C ILE A 293 26.96 -10.89 -24.15
N HIS A 294 26.74 -11.71 -25.17
CA HIS A 294 27.71 -11.89 -26.24
C HIS A 294 27.77 -10.71 -27.22
N TRP A 295 26.64 -10.04 -27.49
CA TRP A 295 26.64 -8.76 -28.18
C TRP A 295 27.46 -7.73 -27.41
N GLN A 296 27.28 -7.63 -26.10
CA GLN A 296 28.03 -6.70 -25.27
C GLN A 296 29.54 -7.00 -25.30
N THR A 297 29.95 -8.26 -25.21
CA THR A 297 31.37 -8.66 -25.34
C THR A 297 31.92 -8.29 -26.71
N ASN A 298 31.25 -8.70 -27.79
CA ASN A 298 31.67 -8.38 -29.16
C ASN A 298 31.77 -6.87 -29.40
N ARG A 299 30.84 -6.09 -28.86
CA ARG A 299 30.87 -4.63 -28.94
C ARG A 299 32.16 -4.07 -28.35
N VAL A 300 32.60 -4.57 -27.19
CA VAL A 300 33.86 -4.14 -26.56
C VAL A 300 35.07 -4.61 -27.36
N LEU A 301 35.03 -5.82 -27.94
CA LEU A 301 36.09 -6.29 -28.85
C LEU A 301 36.24 -5.36 -30.06
N PHE A 302 35.13 -4.92 -30.68
CA PHE A 302 35.17 -3.90 -31.73
C PHE A 302 35.77 -2.58 -31.25
N ASP A 303 35.34 -2.08 -30.08
CA ASP A 303 35.87 -0.84 -29.52
C ASP A 303 37.39 -0.95 -29.28
N ARG A 304 37.89 -2.12 -28.84
CA ARG A 304 39.34 -2.40 -28.67
C ARG A 304 40.10 -2.44 -30.00
N ILE A 305 39.50 -3.03 -31.03
CA ILE A 305 40.06 -3.01 -32.39
C ILE A 305 40.18 -1.55 -32.86
N LEU A 306 39.12 -0.76 -32.75
CA LEU A 306 39.11 0.66 -33.16
C LEU A 306 40.12 1.51 -32.36
N GLN A 307 40.22 1.30 -31.05
CA GLN A 307 41.23 1.96 -30.21
C GLN A 307 42.66 1.59 -30.64
N THR A 308 42.86 0.35 -31.08
CA THR A 308 44.16 -0.10 -31.59
C THR A 308 44.54 0.60 -32.90
N TYR A 309 43.58 0.84 -33.80
CA TYR A 309 43.80 1.56 -35.06
C TYR A 309 43.95 3.08 -34.87
N THR A 310 43.28 3.68 -33.88
CA THR A 310 43.27 5.14 -33.65
C THR A 310 44.46 5.64 -32.84
N TRP A 311 45.29 4.76 -32.24
CA TRP A 311 46.39 5.15 -31.37
C TRP A 311 47.47 5.98 -32.13
N PRO A 312 47.67 7.29 -31.83
CA PRO A 312 48.43 8.21 -32.69
C PRO A 312 49.94 7.93 -32.83
N LYS A 313 50.56 7.27 -31.87
CA LYS A 313 52.04 7.10 -31.79
C LYS A 313 52.62 6.07 -32.78
N LYS A 314 51.81 5.44 -33.64
CA LYS A 314 52.26 4.31 -34.49
C LYS A 314 51.60 4.26 -35.88
N LYS A 315 51.35 5.40 -36.53
CA LYS A 315 50.80 5.44 -37.91
C LYS A 315 51.68 4.71 -38.95
N ASP A 316 52.97 4.50 -38.66
CA ASP A 316 53.94 3.93 -39.62
C ASP A 316 53.97 2.39 -39.69
N VAL A 317 53.24 1.65 -38.83
CA VAL A 317 53.38 0.18 -38.71
C VAL A 317 52.18 -0.62 -39.24
N ILE A 318 51.07 0.03 -39.60
CA ILE A 318 49.77 -0.63 -39.85
C ILE A 318 49.66 -1.26 -41.27
N ALA A 319 50.63 -1.07 -42.15
CA ALA A 319 50.46 -1.24 -43.60
C ALA A 319 50.45 -2.67 -44.18
N LYS A 320 50.41 -3.77 -43.40
CA LYS A 320 50.49 -5.14 -43.99
C LYS A 320 49.52 -6.22 -43.50
N ASP A 321 48.74 -6.03 -42.44
CA ASP A 321 47.79 -7.06 -41.98
C ASP A 321 46.40 -6.94 -42.62
N THR A 322 46.34 -7.05 -43.96
CA THR A 322 45.07 -7.18 -44.68
C THR A 322 44.36 -8.51 -44.41
N THR A 323 45.09 -9.55 -43.98
CA THR A 323 44.58 -10.94 -43.92
C THR A 323 43.51 -11.15 -42.84
N ALA A 324 43.67 -10.63 -41.62
CA ALA A 324 42.63 -10.78 -40.59
C ALA A 324 41.39 -9.92 -40.85
N LEU A 325 41.54 -8.72 -41.41
CA LEU A 325 40.38 -7.93 -41.85
C LEU A 325 39.64 -8.64 -42.99
N GLN A 326 40.35 -9.26 -43.93
CA GLN A 326 39.76 -10.11 -44.97
C GLN A 326 39.04 -11.33 -44.36
N THR A 327 39.62 -11.98 -43.35
CA THR A 327 38.97 -13.10 -42.65
C THR A 327 37.67 -12.67 -41.98
N LEU A 328 37.65 -11.47 -41.38
CA LEU A 328 36.44 -10.88 -40.81
C LEU A 328 35.40 -10.54 -41.90
N ASP A 329 35.83 -9.98 -43.04
CA ASP A 329 34.96 -9.73 -44.20
C ASP A 329 34.29 -11.02 -44.66
N GLU A 330 35.09 -12.06 -44.93
CA GLU A 330 34.63 -13.36 -45.41
C GLU A 330 33.64 -13.98 -44.42
N THR A 331 33.95 -13.91 -43.12
CA THR A 331 33.06 -14.39 -42.07
C THR A 331 31.72 -13.65 -42.11
N ILE A 332 31.72 -12.32 -42.21
CA ILE A 332 30.50 -11.51 -42.25
C ILE A 332 29.70 -11.76 -43.54
N GLN A 333 30.36 -11.91 -44.69
CA GLN A 333 29.70 -12.23 -45.96
C GLN A 333 29.06 -13.63 -45.92
N ASN A 334 29.74 -14.62 -45.34
CA ASN A 334 29.20 -15.96 -45.14
C ASN A 334 27.95 -15.94 -44.26
N ILE A 335 27.93 -15.09 -43.24
CA ILE A 335 26.79 -14.91 -42.34
C ILE A 335 25.60 -14.28 -43.05
N ASN A 336 25.84 -13.20 -43.80
CA ASN A 336 24.81 -12.57 -44.60
C ASN A 336 24.22 -13.53 -45.64
N THR A 337 25.04 -14.39 -46.22
CA THR A 337 24.60 -15.41 -47.18
C THR A 337 23.75 -16.49 -46.51
N ALA A 338 24.22 -17.06 -45.40
CA ALA A 338 23.50 -18.10 -44.69
C ALA A 338 22.21 -17.60 -44.02
N ARG A 339 22.12 -16.32 -43.65
CA ARG A 339 20.87 -15.69 -43.18
C ARG A 339 19.78 -15.66 -44.25
N ARG A 340 20.13 -15.66 -45.54
CA ARG A 340 19.16 -15.69 -46.64
C ARG A 340 18.61 -17.09 -46.92
N GLN A 341 19.12 -18.12 -46.25
CA GLN A 341 18.65 -19.50 -46.45
C GLN A 341 17.41 -19.80 -45.60
N PRO A 342 16.48 -20.68 -46.07
CA PRO A 342 15.27 -21.03 -45.32
C PRO A 342 15.57 -21.66 -43.94
N ASP A 343 16.67 -22.39 -43.81
CA ASP A 343 17.12 -23.03 -42.56
C ASP A 343 17.94 -22.08 -41.66
N ALA A 344 17.89 -20.76 -41.92
CA ALA A 344 18.66 -19.74 -41.22
C ALA A 344 18.61 -19.87 -39.68
N PRO A 345 17.47 -20.13 -39.00
CA PRO A 345 17.42 -20.21 -37.54
C PRO A 345 18.36 -21.26 -36.94
N ARG A 346 18.61 -22.36 -37.66
CA ARG A 346 19.53 -23.43 -37.20
C ARG A 346 20.99 -23.16 -37.55
N ALA A 347 21.27 -22.32 -38.54
CA ALA A 347 22.62 -21.93 -38.93
C ALA A 347 23.17 -20.77 -38.07
N VAL A 348 22.28 -19.91 -37.59
CA VAL A 348 22.59 -18.73 -36.76
C VAL A 348 23.48 -19.02 -35.54
N PRO A 349 23.25 -20.07 -34.74
CA PRO A 349 24.08 -20.37 -33.57
C PRO A 349 25.58 -20.46 -33.94
N LYS A 350 25.91 -21.21 -34.99
CA LYS A 350 27.29 -21.41 -35.48
C LYS A 350 27.97 -20.12 -35.94
N GLN A 351 27.17 -19.20 -36.48
CA GLN A 351 27.67 -17.92 -36.98
C GLN A 351 28.19 -17.04 -35.84
N THR A 352 27.49 -17.01 -34.71
CA THR A 352 27.92 -16.22 -33.54
C THR A 352 29.30 -16.63 -33.06
N THR A 353 29.57 -17.95 -33.03
CA THR A 353 30.88 -18.52 -32.69
C THR A 353 31.96 -18.14 -33.71
N ALA A 354 31.65 -18.17 -35.01
CA ALA A 354 32.60 -17.81 -36.06
C ALA A 354 33.03 -16.34 -35.95
N ILE A 355 32.09 -15.44 -35.63
CA ILE A 355 32.36 -14.01 -35.43
C ILE A 355 33.29 -13.79 -34.24
N ASP A 356 32.97 -14.37 -33.09
CA ASP A 356 33.77 -14.20 -31.87
C ASP A 356 35.21 -14.70 -32.08
N ARG A 357 35.38 -15.86 -32.75
CA ARG A 357 36.71 -16.34 -33.17
C ARG A 357 37.42 -15.35 -34.09
N ALA A 358 36.74 -14.85 -35.13
CA ALA A 358 37.35 -13.91 -36.08
C ALA A 358 37.80 -12.60 -35.40
N LEU A 359 36.98 -12.05 -34.50
CA LEU A 359 37.32 -10.84 -33.74
C LEU A 359 38.52 -11.05 -32.81
N ARG A 360 38.57 -12.18 -32.09
CA ARG A 360 39.69 -12.52 -31.19
C ARG A 360 40.98 -12.78 -31.96
N THR A 361 40.92 -13.46 -33.10
CA THR A 361 42.07 -13.64 -34.00
C THR A 361 42.60 -12.30 -34.47
N LEU A 362 41.72 -11.40 -34.95
CA LEU A 362 42.10 -10.06 -35.38
C LEU A 362 42.77 -9.25 -34.24
N ILE A 363 42.23 -9.30 -33.01
CA ILE A 363 42.87 -8.63 -31.86
C ILE A 363 44.25 -9.24 -31.57
N THR A 364 44.38 -10.57 -31.59
CA THR A 364 45.65 -11.26 -31.35
C THR A 364 46.72 -10.84 -32.35
N GLU A 365 46.38 -10.80 -33.64
CA GLU A 365 47.28 -10.36 -34.71
C GLU A 365 47.68 -8.89 -34.53
N LEU A 366 46.71 -8.01 -34.30
CA LEU A 366 46.93 -6.58 -34.07
C LEU A 366 47.79 -6.28 -32.83
N GLU A 367 47.67 -7.08 -31.78
CA GLU A 367 48.47 -6.92 -30.56
C GLU A 367 49.87 -7.50 -30.70
N SER A 368 50.01 -8.63 -31.40
CA SER A 368 51.31 -9.27 -31.66
C SER A 368 52.21 -8.42 -32.57
N SER A 369 51.63 -7.73 -33.56
CA SER A 369 52.35 -6.86 -34.48
C SER A 369 52.93 -5.60 -33.78
N ARG A 370 52.40 -5.21 -32.61
CA ARG A 370 52.90 -4.05 -31.84
C ARG A 370 54.34 -4.19 -31.35
N ILE A 371 54.89 -5.40 -31.27
CA ILE A 371 56.14 -5.71 -30.56
C ILE A 371 57.40 -5.46 -31.43
N LYS A 372 57.29 -5.37 -32.76
CA LYS A 372 58.46 -5.22 -33.65
C LYS A 372 58.49 -3.87 -34.38
N PRO A 373 59.24 -2.86 -33.90
CA PRO A 373 59.45 -1.61 -34.64
C PRO A 373 60.37 -1.85 -35.85
N SER A 374 59.78 -1.97 -37.03
CA SER A 374 60.50 -1.95 -38.31
C SER A 374 60.85 -0.50 -38.67
N LYS A 375 62.13 -0.22 -38.97
CA LYS A 375 62.57 1.11 -39.41
C LYS A 375 62.08 1.38 -40.84
N SER A 376 61.46 2.54 -41.05
CA SER A 376 61.13 3.14 -42.35
C SER A 376 60.06 2.42 -43.17
N GLN A 377 58.78 2.74 -42.93
CA GLN A 377 57.71 2.52 -43.91
C GLN A 377 56.76 3.72 -44.01
N VAL A 378 56.28 3.92 -45.24
CA VAL A 378 55.43 5.01 -45.71
C VAL A 378 54.07 4.94 -44.99
N ILE A 379 53.59 6.09 -44.51
CA ILE A 379 52.28 6.26 -43.87
C ILE A 379 51.18 5.83 -44.85
N PRO A 380 50.36 4.80 -44.54
CA PRO A 380 49.26 4.41 -45.41
C PRO A 380 48.11 5.42 -45.35
N THR A 381 47.66 5.87 -46.52
CA THR A 381 46.65 6.92 -46.75
C THR A 381 45.19 6.49 -46.49
N LYS A 382 44.92 5.39 -45.76
CA LYS A 382 43.58 4.76 -45.70
C LYS A 382 43.13 4.28 -44.30
N VAL A 383 43.58 4.93 -43.22
CA VAL A 383 43.15 4.58 -41.85
C VAL A 383 41.65 4.84 -41.67
N GLU A 384 41.16 5.94 -42.21
CA GLU A 384 39.75 6.33 -42.18
C GLU A 384 38.86 5.28 -42.87
N GLU A 385 39.27 4.77 -44.04
CA GLU A 385 38.56 3.70 -44.76
C GLU A 385 38.50 2.41 -43.92
N THR A 386 39.58 2.08 -43.20
CA THR A 386 39.63 0.89 -42.35
C THR A 386 38.70 1.03 -41.14
N ILE A 387 38.67 2.20 -40.51
CA ILE A 387 37.77 2.51 -39.40
C ILE A 387 36.31 2.42 -39.86
N GLU A 388 35.98 3.03 -41.00
CA GLU A 388 34.62 2.99 -41.57
C GLU A 388 34.18 1.55 -41.85
N LYS A 389 35.08 0.73 -42.38
CA LYS A 389 34.84 -0.69 -42.63
C LYS A 389 34.58 -1.49 -41.35
N ILE A 390 35.36 -1.26 -40.30
CA ILE A 390 35.14 -1.91 -38.99
C ILE A 390 33.79 -1.49 -38.39
N GLU A 391 33.40 -0.22 -38.52
CA GLU A 391 32.08 0.26 -38.08
C GLU A 391 30.94 -0.30 -38.93
N ASP A 392 31.15 -0.51 -40.23
CA ASP A 392 30.18 -1.21 -41.09
C ASP A 392 29.98 -2.68 -40.67
N HIS A 393 31.07 -3.38 -40.33
CA HIS A 393 31.00 -4.72 -39.75
C HIS A 393 30.25 -4.75 -38.42
N ARG A 394 30.52 -3.80 -37.52
CA ARG A 394 29.82 -3.67 -36.25
C ARG A 394 28.32 -3.44 -36.46
N ARG A 395 27.93 -2.59 -37.41
CA ARG A 395 26.53 -2.32 -37.78
C ARG A 395 25.85 -3.56 -38.37
N THR A 396 26.52 -4.25 -39.29
CA THR A 396 26.04 -5.50 -39.89
C THR A 396 25.82 -6.56 -38.83
N LEU A 397 26.80 -6.75 -37.93
CA LEU A 397 26.68 -7.71 -36.84
C LEU A 397 25.50 -7.37 -35.93
N ARG A 398 25.33 -6.11 -35.55
CA ARG A 398 24.17 -5.67 -34.76
C ARG A 398 22.86 -6.04 -35.43
N ALA A 399 22.75 -5.84 -36.75
CA ALA A 399 21.58 -6.21 -37.52
C ALA A 399 21.33 -7.74 -37.57
N VAL A 400 22.39 -8.56 -37.47
CA VAL A 400 22.28 -10.00 -37.29
C VAL A 400 21.67 -10.30 -35.92
N TYR A 401 22.25 -9.82 -34.81
CA TYR A 401 21.70 -10.04 -33.46
C TYR A 401 20.23 -9.63 -33.35
N LEU A 402 19.87 -8.45 -33.86
CA LEU A 402 18.48 -7.98 -33.86
C LEU A 402 17.54 -8.91 -34.63
N GLY A 403 18.03 -9.55 -35.70
CA GLY A 403 17.30 -10.61 -36.41
C GLY A 403 17.04 -11.82 -35.51
N ILE A 404 18.08 -12.33 -34.85
CA ILE A 404 17.96 -13.48 -33.94
C ILE A 404 17.02 -13.17 -32.78
N TYR A 405 17.10 -11.96 -32.22
CA TYR A 405 16.19 -11.50 -31.18
C TYR A 405 14.74 -11.55 -31.63
N LYS A 406 14.48 -11.11 -32.86
CA LYS A 406 13.14 -11.19 -33.44
C LYS A 406 12.69 -12.64 -33.57
N ASP A 407 13.54 -13.52 -34.11
CA ASP A 407 13.20 -14.93 -34.29
C ASP A 407 12.89 -15.62 -32.94
N ILE A 408 13.68 -15.37 -31.89
CA ILE A 408 13.40 -15.90 -30.55
C ILE A 408 12.11 -15.31 -29.99
N LYS A 409 11.84 -14.02 -30.22
CA LYS A 409 10.59 -13.39 -29.78
C LYS A 409 9.38 -14.03 -30.47
N ASP A 410 9.47 -14.28 -31.76
CA ASP A 410 8.41 -14.93 -32.54
C ASP A 410 8.16 -16.36 -32.01
N LEU A 411 9.22 -17.13 -31.72
CA LEU A 411 9.11 -18.45 -31.06
C LEU A 411 8.49 -18.37 -29.66
N LYS A 412 8.81 -17.32 -28.87
CA LYS A 412 8.19 -17.13 -27.55
C LYS A 412 6.69 -16.87 -27.65
N GLU A 413 6.23 -16.12 -28.64
CA GLU A 413 4.79 -15.92 -28.88
C GLU A 413 4.11 -17.22 -29.32
N GLU A 414 4.75 -18.06 -30.14
CA GLU A 414 4.22 -19.38 -30.50
C GLU A 414 4.11 -20.33 -29.29
N ILE A 415 5.15 -20.41 -28.44
CA ILE A 415 5.12 -21.18 -27.19
C ILE A 415 4.02 -20.68 -26.26
N LYS A 416 3.81 -19.35 -26.22
CA LYS A 416 2.74 -18.73 -25.46
C LYS A 416 1.38 -19.17 -25.99
N ASP A 417 1.11 -19.07 -27.29
CA ASP A 417 -0.13 -19.55 -27.93
C ASP A 417 -0.42 -21.04 -27.63
N MET A 418 0.62 -21.88 -27.64
CA MET A 418 0.50 -23.28 -27.23
C MET A 418 0.15 -23.41 -25.75
N THR A 419 0.84 -22.66 -24.87
CA THR A 419 0.55 -22.65 -23.43
C THR A 419 -0.87 -22.23 -23.16
N GLU A 420 -1.40 -21.27 -23.90
CA GLU A 420 -2.81 -20.87 -23.79
C GLU A 420 -3.75 -22.05 -24.05
N SER A 421 -3.44 -22.84 -25.08
CA SER A 421 -4.23 -24.00 -25.49
C SER A 421 -4.17 -25.20 -24.51
N VAL A 422 -3.09 -25.31 -23.72
CA VAL A 422 -2.92 -26.38 -22.69
C VAL A 422 -3.34 -25.91 -21.31
N THR A 423 -3.81 -24.67 -21.15
CA THR A 423 -4.17 -24.13 -19.84
C THR A 423 -5.25 -24.99 -19.16
N ASP A 424 -5.12 -25.19 -17.84
CA ASP A 424 -6.02 -26.00 -17.03
C ASP A 424 -6.99 -25.16 -16.23
N PRO A 425 -8.26 -25.01 -16.66
CA PRO A 425 -9.25 -24.33 -15.84
C PRO A 425 -9.40 -24.97 -14.46
N GLU A 426 -9.18 -26.29 -14.33
CA GLU A 426 -9.24 -26.99 -13.04
C GLU A 426 -8.10 -26.60 -12.08
N ALA A 427 -6.95 -26.14 -12.61
CA ALA A 427 -5.85 -25.67 -11.78
C ALA A 427 -6.24 -24.43 -10.97
N ILE A 428 -7.10 -23.55 -11.51
CA ILE A 428 -7.65 -22.41 -10.75
C ILE A 428 -8.38 -22.90 -9.51
N GLY A 429 -9.16 -23.98 -9.62
CA GLY A 429 -9.85 -24.58 -8.47
C GLY A 429 -8.88 -24.99 -7.36
N ARG A 430 -7.72 -25.57 -7.71
CA ARG A 430 -6.67 -25.94 -6.75
C ARG A 430 -6.03 -24.71 -6.10
N TYR A 431 -5.67 -23.69 -6.87
CA TYR A 431 -5.06 -22.48 -6.34
C TYR A 431 -6.05 -21.68 -5.48
N LYS A 432 -7.32 -21.58 -5.89
CA LYS A 432 -8.39 -21.02 -5.04
C LYS A 432 -8.51 -21.77 -3.72
N SER A 433 -8.42 -23.10 -3.74
CA SER A 433 -8.42 -23.89 -2.49
C SER A 433 -7.20 -23.56 -1.62
N ALA A 434 -6.01 -23.39 -2.20
CA ALA A 434 -4.82 -22.99 -1.46
C ALA A 434 -4.98 -21.59 -0.83
N MET A 435 -5.57 -20.64 -1.56
CA MET A 435 -5.87 -19.29 -1.05
C MET A 435 -6.91 -19.32 0.07
N ARG A 436 -7.98 -20.12 -0.05
CA ARG A 436 -8.97 -20.31 1.02
C ARG A 436 -8.33 -20.92 2.27
N ASN A 437 -7.40 -21.85 2.11
CA ASN A 437 -6.64 -22.41 3.23
C ASN A 437 -5.76 -21.35 3.90
N ALA A 438 -5.07 -20.51 3.12
CA ALA A 438 -4.27 -19.39 3.65
C ALA A 438 -5.14 -18.36 4.39
N LYS A 439 -6.35 -18.06 3.87
CA LYS A 439 -7.34 -17.23 4.55
C LYS A 439 -7.82 -17.86 5.87
N ALA A 440 -8.12 -19.16 5.87
CA ALA A 440 -8.53 -19.86 7.09
C ALA A 440 -7.42 -19.88 8.14
N GLU A 441 -6.16 -20.08 7.73
CA GLU A 441 -4.97 -19.98 8.59
C GLU A 441 -4.87 -18.57 9.20
N LEU A 442 -5.01 -17.52 8.40
CA LEU A 442 -5.01 -16.15 8.90
C LEU A 442 -6.14 -15.89 9.91
N ILE A 443 -7.36 -16.34 9.66
CA ILE A 443 -8.49 -16.12 10.59
C ILE A 443 -8.14 -16.67 11.98
N ASN A 444 -7.50 -17.84 12.02
CA ASN A 444 -7.04 -18.44 13.28
C ASN A 444 -5.90 -17.62 13.92
N LEU A 445 -4.90 -17.20 13.14
CA LEU A 445 -3.77 -16.38 13.62
C LEU A 445 -4.23 -15.01 14.14
N LYS A 446 -5.16 -14.36 13.43
CA LYS A 446 -5.79 -13.10 13.85
C LYS A 446 -6.52 -13.29 15.17
N LYS A 447 -7.33 -14.34 15.30
CA LYS A 447 -8.06 -14.64 16.53
C LYS A 447 -7.09 -14.82 17.71
N GLU A 448 -6.05 -15.64 17.54
CA GLU A 448 -5.01 -15.87 18.55
C GLU A 448 -4.30 -14.56 18.95
N ALA A 449 -3.91 -13.73 17.97
CA ALA A 449 -3.24 -12.45 18.20
C ALA A 449 -4.13 -11.43 18.94
N LEU A 450 -5.43 -11.39 18.64
CA LEU A 450 -6.37 -10.46 19.28
C LEU A 450 -6.73 -10.89 20.71
N GLU A 451 -6.84 -12.18 20.98
CA GLU A 451 -7.19 -12.73 22.30
C GLU A 451 -6.01 -12.73 23.28
N THR A 452 -4.78 -12.84 22.79
CA THR A 452 -3.59 -12.86 23.64
C THR A 452 -3.15 -11.45 24.08
N ASN A 453 -2.54 -11.37 25.26
CA ASN A 453 -1.80 -10.19 25.71
C ASN A 453 -0.27 -10.42 25.62
N ASN A 454 0.20 -11.57 25.13
CA ASN A 454 1.63 -11.83 25.02
C ASN A 454 2.18 -11.33 23.69
N ILE A 455 3.00 -10.27 23.75
CA ILE A 455 3.63 -9.66 22.57
C ILE A 455 4.41 -10.66 21.69
N GLN A 456 5.10 -11.64 22.28
CA GLN A 456 5.87 -12.63 21.50
C GLN A 456 4.97 -13.53 20.66
N VAL A 457 3.78 -13.86 21.19
CA VAL A 457 2.77 -14.62 20.47
C VAL A 457 2.21 -13.78 19.32
N ILE A 458 1.90 -12.49 19.57
CA ILE A 458 1.41 -11.56 18.53
C ILE A 458 2.42 -11.42 17.39
N SER A 459 3.70 -11.16 17.72
CA SER A 459 4.76 -11.02 16.71
C SER A 459 4.95 -12.31 15.90
N LYS A 460 4.82 -13.48 16.53
CA LYS A 460 4.84 -14.76 15.82
C LYS A 460 3.65 -14.92 14.89
N CYS A 461 2.43 -14.62 15.37
CA CYS A 461 1.22 -14.63 14.53
C CYS A 461 1.37 -13.70 13.32
N LEU A 462 1.98 -12.52 13.50
CA LEU A 462 2.25 -11.58 12.40
C LEU A 462 3.22 -12.17 11.37
N GLN A 463 4.30 -12.83 11.82
CA GLN A 463 5.26 -13.49 10.94
C GLN A 463 4.59 -14.62 10.14
N ASP A 464 3.84 -15.49 10.81
CA ASP A 464 3.13 -16.61 10.20
C ASP A 464 2.05 -16.10 9.22
N ALA A 465 1.32 -15.05 9.58
CA ALA A 465 0.33 -14.40 8.71
C ALA A 465 0.96 -13.80 7.44
N THR A 466 2.12 -13.17 7.58
CA THR A 466 2.89 -12.66 6.44
C THR A 466 3.34 -13.79 5.51
N GLN A 467 3.71 -14.94 6.07
CA GLN A 467 4.04 -16.12 5.28
C GLN A 467 2.80 -16.68 4.55
N SER A 468 1.62 -16.67 5.17
CA SER A 468 0.35 -17.05 4.52
C SER A 468 -0.04 -16.08 3.40
N LEU A 469 0.19 -14.78 3.56
CA LEU A 469 0.03 -13.79 2.49
C LEU A 469 0.93 -14.12 1.30
N LYS A 470 2.22 -14.39 1.49
CA LYS A 470 3.14 -14.78 0.40
C LYS A 470 2.67 -16.02 -0.36
N LYS A 471 2.11 -17.02 0.34
CA LYS A 471 1.52 -18.21 -0.30
C LYS A 471 0.29 -17.85 -1.13
N ALA A 472 -0.57 -16.97 -0.61
CA ALA A 472 -1.78 -16.51 -1.30
C ALA A 472 -1.45 -15.63 -2.52
N GLU A 473 -0.47 -14.73 -2.41
CA GLU A 473 0.04 -13.92 -3.52
C GLU A 473 0.62 -14.81 -4.63
N SER A 474 1.46 -15.78 -4.29
CA SER A 474 1.99 -16.73 -5.29
C SER A 474 0.89 -17.55 -5.98
N ALA A 475 -0.14 -17.97 -5.24
CA ALA A 475 -1.30 -18.64 -5.81
C ALA A 475 -2.13 -17.70 -6.71
N ALA A 476 -2.33 -16.45 -6.30
CA ALA A 476 -3.03 -15.44 -7.09
C ALA A 476 -2.26 -15.08 -8.36
N ASP A 477 -0.93 -14.94 -8.30
CA ASP A 477 -0.08 -14.72 -9.48
C ASP A 477 -0.22 -15.88 -10.46
N THR A 478 -0.29 -17.12 -9.95
CA THR A 478 -0.49 -18.30 -10.80
C THR A 478 -1.89 -18.31 -11.42
N ILE A 479 -2.93 -17.94 -10.67
CA ILE A 479 -4.29 -17.76 -11.21
C ILE A 479 -4.29 -16.66 -12.27
N ALA A 480 -3.65 -15.52 -12.00
CA ALA A 480 -3.55 -14.39 -12.90
C ALA A 480 -2.88 -14.76 -14.22
N GLN A 481 -1.75 -15.48 -14.16
CA GLN A 481 -1.07 -16.03 -15.34
C GLN A 481 -1.95 -17.05 -16.08
N THR A 482 -2.64 -17.92 -15.36
CA THR A 482 -3.56 -18.91 -15.94
C THR A 482 -4.72 -18.22 -16.67
N ILE A 483 -5.27 -17.15 -16.09
CA ILE A 483 -6.34 -16.35 -16.70
C ILE A 483 -5.80 -15.58 -17.90
N LYS A 484 -4.64 -14.93 -17.79
CA LYS A 484 -3.98 -14.21 -18.90
C LYS A 484 -3.72 -15.12 -20.09
N ASN A 485 -3.34 -16.36 -19.83
CA ASN A 485 -3.10 -17.37 -20.85
C ASN A 485 -4.40 -18.04 -21.33
N SER A 486 -5.58 -17.64 -20.89
CA SER A 486 -6.82 -18.33 -21.28
C SER A 486 -7.82 -17.37 -21.88
N LYS A 487 -8.24 -17.68 -23.12
CA LYS A 487 -9.33 -16.95 -23.79
C LYS A 487 -10.70 -17.21 -23.16
N LYS A 488 -10.85 -18.23 -22.32
CA LYS A 488 -12.13 -18.63 -21.71
C LYS A 488 -12.36 -18.03 -20.33
N LEU A 489 -11.28 -17.69 -19.63
CA LEU A 489 -11.35 -17.18 -18.28
C LEU A 489 -11.52 -15.66 -18.31
N THR A 490 -12.23 -15.15 -17.33
CA THR A 490 -12.63 -13.74 -17.27
C THR A 490 -12.15 -13.10 -15.98
N LEU A 491 -12.27 -11.78 -15.89
CA LEU A 491 -12.01 -11.04 -14.66
C LEU A 491 -12.82 -11.56 -13.45
N LYS A 492 -14.01 -12.11 -13.69
CA LYS A 492 -14.85 -12.70 -12.63
C LYS A 492 -14.19 -13.91 -11.97
N ASP A 493 -13.38 -14.66 -12.71
CA ASP A 493 -12.68 -15.82 -12.17
C ASP A 493 -11.58 -15.42 -11.17
N PHE A 494 -11.07 -14.18 -11.29
CA PHE A 494 -10.04 -13.60 -10.43
C PHE A 494 -10.59 -12.85 -9.21
N ALA A 495 -11.83 -12.38 -9.25
CA ALA A 495 -12.43 -11.56 -8.19
C ALA A 495 -12.28 -12.21 -6.80
N GLU A 496 -12.56 -13.51 -6.70
CA GLU A 496 -12.40 -14.26 -5.44
C GLU A 496 -10.95 -14.28 -4.92
N ALA A 497 -9.97 -14.41 -5.81
CA ALA A 497 -8.55 -14.39 -5.42
C ALA A 497 -8.16 -13.02 -4.85
N ARG A 498 -8.64 -11.95 -5.49
CA ARG A 498 -8.43 -10.57 -5.04
C ARG A 498 -9.10 -10.30 -3.69
N ASP A 499 -10.34 -10.73 -3.50
CA ASP A 499 -11.07 -10.59 -2.23
C ASP A 499 -10.33 -11.32 -1.10
N ILE A 500 -9.81 -12.52 -1.36
CA ILE A 500 -9.01 -13.26 -0.38
C ILE A 500 -7.72 -12.50 -0.03
N ILE A 501 -6.98 -11.96 -1.00
CA ILE A 501 -5.77 -11.15 -0.72
C ILE A 501 -6.14 -9.91 0.11
N TYR A 502 -7.22 -9.23 -0.25
CA TYR A 502 -7.70 -8.05 0.48
C TYR A 502 -8.02 -8.36 1.93
N GLU A 503 -8.78 -9.43 2.18
CA GLU A 503 -9.09 -9.88 3.53
C GLU A 503 -7.81 -10.29 4.28
N ILE A 504 -6.85 -10.92 3.59
CA ILE A 504 -5.60 -11.33 4.23
C ILE A 504 -4.79 -10.12 4.71
N ARG A 505 -4.63 -9.14 3.83
CA ARG A 505 -3.91 -7.89 4.11
C ARG A 505 -4.58 -7.07 5.22
N THR A 506 -5.92 -7.01 5.21
CA THR A 506 -6.71 -6.36 6.27
C THR A 506 -6.49 -7.04 7.62
N GLY A 507 -6.52 -8.38 7.65
CA GLY A 507 -6.23 -9.14 8.87
C GLY A 507 -4.81 -8.93 9.42
N ILE A 508 -3.82 -8.83 8.54
CA ILE A 508 -2.44 -8.49 8.92
C ILE A 508 -2.37 -7.07 9.51
N ALA A 509 -3.07 -6.10 8.93
CA ALA A 509 -3.11 -4.73 9.44
C ALA A 509 -3.70 -4.67 10.87
N GLU A 510 -4.74 -5.45 11.16
CA GLU A 510 -5.29 -5.57 12.52
C GLU A 510 -4.32 -6.22 13.51
N ILE A 511 -3.56 -7.24 13.08
CA ILE A 511 -2.50 -7.84 13.91
C ILE A 511 -1.39 -6.82 14.20
N ILE A 512 -0.98 -6.01 13.22
CA ILE A 512 0.01 -4.93 13.40
C ILE A 512 -0.49 -3.88 14.38
N ALA A 513 -1.75 -3.45 14.24
CA ALA A 513 -2.39 -2.52 15.17
C ALA A 513 -2.38 -3.07 16.60
N LYS A 514 -2.74 -4.34 16.77
CA LYS A 514 -2.72 -5.05 18.05
C LYS A 514 -1.31 -5.17 18.63
N GLU A 515 -0.30 -5.49 17.81
CA GLU A 515 1.10 -5.56 18.22
C GLU A 515 1.58 -4.21 18.76
N ALA A 516 1.31 -3.12 18.03
CA ALA A 516 1.67 -1.77 18.42
C ALA A 516 1.02 -1.37 19.76
N SER A 517 -0.29 -1.57 19.90
CA SER A 517 -1.02 -1.25 21.14
C SER A 517 -0.57 -2.11 22.33
N GLN A 518 -0.36 -3.41 22.11
CA GLN A 518 0.05 -4.33 23.18
C GLN A 518 1.47 -4.03 23.67
N PHE A 519 2.38 -3.65 22.76
CA PHE A 519 3.72 -3.24 23.15
C PHE A 519 3.72 -2.02 24.07
N ILE A 520 2.91 -1.00 23.75
CA ILE A 520 2.75 0.18 24.61
C ILE A 520 2.26 -0.23 26.00
N LYS A 521 1.29 -1.14 26.06
CA LYS A 521 0.73 -1.64 27.32
C LYS A 521 1.76 -2.41 28.16
N ASP A 522 2.44 -3.39 27.58
CA ASP A 522 3.33 -4.29 28.32
C ASP A 522 4.65 -3.62 28.71
N TYR A 523 5.25 -2.85 27.81
CA TYR A 523 6.59 -2.33 28.03
C TYR A 523 6.62 -0.94 28.64
N ILE A 524 5.51 -0.21 28.60
CA ILE A 524 5.48 1.20 28.99
C ILE A 524 4.56 1.35 30.18
N VAL A 525 3.28 1.02 30.00
CA VAL A 525 2.31 1.15 31.09
C VAL A 525 2.66 0.24 32.26
N GLN A 526 3.00 -1.04 32.00
CA GLN A 526 3.33 -1.97 33.09
C GLN A 526 4.70 -1.67 33.70
N ALA A 527 5.73 -1.40 32.90
CA ALA A 527 7.06 -1.07 33.41
C ALA A 527 7.02 0.19 34.31
N TRP A 528 6.23 1.19 33.94
CA TRP A 528 6.05 2.38 34.76
C TRP A 528 5.28 2.10 36.05
N LYS A 529 4.20 1.32 36.01
CA LYS A 529 3.48 0.89 37.24
C LYS A 529 4.41 0.14 38.20
N ASP A 530 5.25 -0.73 37.67
CA ASP A 530 6.21 -1.48 38.48
C ASP A 530 7.31 -0.56 39.06
N SER A 531 7.67 0.52 38.36
CA SER A 531 8.68 1.50 38.79
C SER A 531 8.21 2.39 39.96
N GLU A 532 6.91 2.70 40.07
CA GLU A 532 6.38 3.55 41.15
C GLU A 532 6.54 2.92 42.54
N SER A 533 6.69 1.60 42.61
CA SER A 533 6.74 0.84 43.87
C SER A 533 8.16 0.55 44.40
N ARG A 534 9.22 0.84 43.62
CA ARG A 534 10.59 0.40 43.96
C ARG A 534 11.41 1.49 44.66
N PRO A 535 12.16 1.14 45.72
CA PRO A 535 13.08 2.08 46.37
C PRO A 535 14.22 2.48 45.41
N ARG A 536 14.46 3.79 45.30
CA ARG A 536 15.42 4.42 44.37
C ARG A 536 16.86 4.34 44.88
N SER A 537 17.39 3.13 45.09
CA SER A 537 18.84 3.00 45.31
C SER A 537 19.60 3.29 44.01
N ARG A 538 20.83 3.80 44.09
CA ARG A 538 21.68 4.09 42.91
C ARG A 538 21.86 2.85 42.02
N GLU A 539 22.01 1.67 42.62
CA GLU A 539 22.10 0.41 41.86
C GLU A 539 20.82 0.09 41.09
N VAL A 540 19.66 0.40 41.65
CA VAL A 540 18.36 0.25 40.97
C VAL A 540 18.27 1.22 39.80
N LEU A 541 18.68 2.48 39.97
CA LEU A 541 18.70 3.49 38.89
C LEU A 541 19.66 3.10 37.75
N ILE A 542 20.82 2.51 38.05
CA ILE A 542 21.74 2.00 37.01
C ILE A 542 21.10 0.86 36.23
N LYS A 543 20.46 -0.10 36.92
CA LYS A 543 19.74 -1.20 36.26
C LYS A 543 18.57 -0.70 35.43
N GLU A 544 17.83 0.30 35.92
CA GLU A 544 16.73 0.95 35.22
C GLU A 544 17.21 1.71 33.97
N ALA A 545 18.30 2.48 34.06
CA ALA A 545 18.88 3.17 32.91
C ALA A 545 19.32 2.20 31.81
N ASN A 546 19.96 1.09 32.18
CA ASN A 546 20.36 0.05 31.22
C ASN A 546 19.13 -0.62 30.59
N HIS A 547 18.09 -0.89 31.38
CA HIS A 547 16.84 -1.47 30.89
C HIS A 547 16.11 -0.51 29.93
N LEU A 548 15.95 0.76 30.31
CA LEU A 548 15.32 1.79 29.48
C LEU A 548 16.11 2.03 28.20
N SER A 549 17.45 2.04 28.25
CA SER A 549 18.28 2.16 27.05
C SER A 549 18.09 0.97 26.10
N HIS A 550 18.00 -0.25 26.62
CA HIS A 550 17.72 -1.43 25.80
C HIS A 550 16.32 -1.36 25.18
N LEU A 551 15.33 -0.96 25.98
CA LEU A 551 13.95 -0.81 25.53
C LEU A 551 13.80 0.32 24.49
N ALA A 552 14.50 1.44 24.67
CA ALA A 552 14.56 2.54 23.72
C ALA A 552 15.06 2.05 22.36
N LEU A 553 16.18 1.31 22.33
CA LEU A 553 16.74 0.80 21.07
C LEU A 553 15.80 -0.21 20.39
N TYR A 554 15.23 -1.14 21.16
CA TYR A 554 14.30 -2.12 20.63
C TYR A 554 13.03 -1.46 20.06
N SER A 555 12.42 -0.55 20.83
CA SER A 555 11.22 0.19 20.43
C SER A 555 11.49 1.18 19.30
N GLN A 556 12.68 1.75 19.20
CA GLN A 556 13.10 2.62 18.11
C GLN A 556 13.18 1.86 16.79
N ALA A 557 13.85 0.71 16.75
CA ALA A 557 13.96 -0.10 15.53
C ALA A 557 12.57 -0.50 14.99
N ASN A 558 11.68 -0.93 15.88
CA ASN A 558 10.31 -1.26 15.52
C ASN A 558 9.48 -0.04 15.09
N ALA A 559 9.66 1.11 15.77
CA ALA A 559 8.96 2.36 15.43
C ALA A 559 9.37 2.87 14.05
N ILE A 560 10.66 2.78 13.71
CA ILE A 560 11.17 3.07 12.36
C ILE A 560 10.52 2.13 11.37
N ARG A 561 10.61 0.81 11.58
CA ARG A 561 10.03 -0.20 10.67
C ARG A 561 8.54 0.03 10.41
N LEU A 562 7.76 0.21 11.47
CA LEU A 562 6.31 0.42 11.38
C LEU A 562 5.98 1.76 10.71
N GLY A 563 6.67 2.83 11.10
CA GLY A 563 6.44 4.16 10.54
C GLY A 563 6.88 4.28 9.09
N GLU A 564 8.00 3.66 8.68
CA GLU A 564 8.42 3.57 7.29
C GLU A 564 7.43 2.74 6.46
N GLY A 565 6.92 1.63 7.00
CA GLY A 565 5.88 0.84 6.35
C GLY A 565 4.59 1.65 6.14
N LEU A 566 4.15 2.42 7.15
CA LEU A 566 2.99 3.30 7.04
C LEU A 566 3.24 4.44 6.02
N GLN A 567 4.43 5.04 6.04
CA GLN A 567 4.81 6.08 5.09
C GLN A 567 4.88 5.55 3.65
N ASP A 568 5.39 4.33 3.44
CA ASP A 568 5.42 3.68 2.11
C ASP A 568 4.00 3.48 1.59
N LYS A 569 3.06 3.00 2.42
CA LYS A 569 1.64 2.89 2.05
C LYS A 569 1.04 4.25 1.70
N ALA A 570 1.27 5.27 2.52
CA ALA A 570 0.78 6.63 2.24
C ALA A 570 1.35 7.20 0.92
N ASN A 571 2.65 6.96 0.66
CA ASN A 571 3.28 7.35 -0.59
C ASN A 571 2.67 6.61 -1.79
N LYS A 572 2.39 5.30 -1.65
CA LYS A 572 1.70 4.51 -2.68
C LYS A 572 0.30 5.05 -2.96
N VAL A 573 -0.48 5.39 -1.93
CA VAL A 573 -1.80 6.04 -2.11
C VAL A 573 -1.67 7.37 -2.84
N SER A 574 -0.70 8.20 -2.49
CA SER A 574 -0.43 9.47 -3.18
C SER A 574 -0.06 9.25 -4.65
N VAL A 575 0.83 8.29 -4.95
CA VAL A 575 1.17 7.91 -6.33
C VAL A 575 -0.08 7.44 -7.09
N ILE A 576 -0.92 6.61 -6.48
CA ILE A 576 -2.16 6.13 -7.08
C ILE A 576 -3.12 7.29 -7.36
N ASN A 577 -3.35 8.18 -6.40
CA ASN A 577 -4.23 9.34 -6.60
C ASN A 577 -3.74 10.23 -7.74
N ASN A 578 -2.44 10.56 -7.78
CA ASN A 578 -1.85 11.33 -8.88
C ASN A 578 -2.04 10.65 -10.25
N LEU A 579 -1.94 9.32 -10.31
CA LEU A 579 -2.19 8.57 -11.54
C LEU A 579 -3.68 8.59 -11.91
N LEU A 580 -4.57 8.34 -10.94
CA LEU A 580 -6.03 8.31 -11.15
C LEU A 580 -6.61 9.67 -11.54
N GLU A 581 -6.05 10.76 -11.02
CA GLU A 581 -6.43 12.14 -11.36
C GLU A 581 -5.91 12.59 -12.73
N HIS A 582 -4.93 11.88 -13.30
CA HIS A 582 -4.35 12.28 -14.57
C HIS A 582 -5.37 12.10 -15.71
N PRO A 583 -5.76 13.17 -16.44
CA PRO A 583 -6.86 13.13 -17.42
C PRO A 583 -6.59 12.20 -18.61
N LYS A 584 -5.33 11.83 -18.81
CA LYS A 584 -4.87 10.94 -19.88
C LYS A 584 -4.39 9.57 -19.37
N LEU A 585 -4.80 9.12 -18.19
CA LEU A 585 -4.36 7.83 -17.66
C LEU A 585 -4.58 6.67 -18.66
N GLY A 586 -5.66 6.70 -19.44
CA GLY A 586 -5.91 5.74 -20.52
C GLY A 586 -4.92 5.80 -21.69
N GLU A 587 -4.31 6.96 -21.96
CA GLU A 587 -3.26 7.14 -22.99
C GLU A 587 -1.86 6.80 -22.46
N LEU A 588 -1.65 6.90 -21.15
CA LEU A 588 -0.37 6.70 -20.45
C LEU A 588 0.04 5.23 -20.30
N GLY A 589 -0.42 4.33 -21.18
CA GLY A 589 -0.36 2.86 -21.03
C GLY A 589 0.87 2.35 -20.25
N LEU A 590 2.08 2.63 -20.72
CA LEU A 590 3.34 2.20 -20.08
C LEU A 590 3.55 2.75 -18.65
N ASP A 591 3.23 4.03 -18.41
CA ASP A 591 3.38 4.68 -17.10
C ASP A 591 2.35 4.14 -16.09
N ALA A 592 1.14 3.82 -16.56
CA ALA A 592 0.13 3.18 -15.72
C ALA A 592 0.55 1.75 -15.32
N GLU A 593 1.13 0.97 -16.25
CA GLU A 593 1.69 -0.35 -15.91
C GLU A 593 2.85 -0.24 -14.91
N VAL A 594 3.70 0.77 -15.06
CA VAL A 594 4.78 1.07 -14.12
C VAL A 594 4.21 1.44 -12.75
N GLY A 595 3.14 2.25 -12.73
CA GLY A 595 2.38 2.59 -11.53
C GLY A 595 1.90 1.36 -10.78
N VAL A 596 1.17 0.47 -11.45
CA VAL A 596 0.68 -0.81 -10.91
C VAL A 596 1.81 -1.66 -10.33
N LYS A 597 2.92 -1.80 -11.06
CA LYS A 597 4.10 -2.56 -10.59
C LYS A 597 4.75 -1.91 -9.37
N SER A 598 4.85 -0.58 -9.35
CA SER A 598 5.47 0.18 -8.27
C SER A 598 4.65 0.16 -6.97
N THR A 599 3.32 0.05 -7.08
CA THR A 599 2.41 -0.04 -5.92
C THR A 599 2.19 -1.47 -5.46
N SER A 600 2.76 -2.46 -6.16
CA SER A 600 2.53 -3.89 -5.91
C SER A 600 1.05 -4.29 -6.05
N ALA A 601 0.28 -3.56 -6.86
CA ALA A 601 -1.14 -3.85 -7.08
C ALA A 601 -1.31 -5.18 -7.83
N THR A 602 -2.21 -6.04 -7.35
CA THR A 602 -2.52 -7.30 -8.01
C THR A 602 -3.34 -7.07 -9.29
N TRP A 603 -2.69 -7.23 -10.45
CA TRP A 603 -3.23 -6.83 -11.74
C TRP A 603 -3.25 -7.95 -12.80
N LEU A 604 -4.41 -8.13 -13.44
CA LEU A 604 -4.60 -8.96 -14.64
C LEU A 604 -4.33 -8.15 -15.91
N GLN A 605 -3.05 -8.02 -16.25
CA GLN A 605 -2.62 -7.30 -17.45
C GLN A 605 -3.35 -7.80 -18.71
N GLY A 606 -4.10 -6.89 -19.35
CA GLY A 606 -4.84 -7.12 -20.60
C GLY A 606 -6.32 -7.46 -20.43
N LEU A 607 -6.77 -7.79 -19.21
CA LEU A 607 -8.18 -8.12 -18.93
C LEU A 607 -8.88 -7.10 -18.04
N GLU A 608 -8.13 -6.29 -17.31
CA GLU A 608 -8.65 -5.13 -16.58
C GLU A 608 -7.79 -3.91 -16.86
N THR A 609 -8.38 -2.72 -16.75
CA THR A 609 -7.64 -1.48 -16.92
C THR A 609 -6.71 -1.25 -15.74
N ALA A 610 -5.56 -0.60 -15.98
CA ALA A 610 -4.68 -0.20 -14.88
C ALA A 610 -5.41 0.70 -13.86
N GLN A 611 -6.37 1.52 -14.33
CA GLN A 611 -7.21 2.37 -13.48
C GLN A 611 -8.05 1.56 -12.49
N ASP A 612 -8.70 0.48 -12.94
CA ASP A 612 -9.51 -0.38 -12.06
C ASP A 612 -8.64 -1.06 -11.00
N ALA A 613 -7.49 -1.61 -11.41
CA ALA A 613 -6.54 -2.26 -10.51
C ALA A 613 -5.99 -1.28 -9.47
N LEU A 614 -5.60 -0.07 -9.89
CA LEU A 614 -5.11 0.99 -8.99
C LEU A 614 -6.22 1.47 -8.04
N SER A 615 -7.46 1.60 -8.51
CA SER A 615 -8.59 2.01 -7.67
C SER A 615 -8.88 1.01 -6.56
N ILE A 616 -8.78 -0.29 -6.86
CA ILE A 616 -8.93 -1.34 -5.86
C ILE A 616 -7.75 -1.31 -4.89
N GLU A 617 -6.51 -1.24 -5.37
CA GLU A 617 -5.32 -1.16 -4.52
C GLU A 617 -5.37 0.04 -3.58
N ARG A 618 -5.82 1.21 -4.08
CA ARG A 618 -6.02 2.41 -3.24
C ARG A 618 -6.93 2.11 -2.06
N LYS A 619 -8.10 1.51 -2.31
CA LYS A 619 -9.06 1.16 -1.26
C LYS A 619 -8.45 0.21 -0.24
N VAL A 620 -7.65 -0.77 -0.69
CA VAL A 620 -6.93 -1.67 0.22
C VAL A 620 -5.95 -0.90 1.11
N LEU A 621 -5.11 -0.08 0.50
CA LEU A 621 -4.11 0.71 1.22
C LEU A 621 -4.75 1.71 2.20
N GLU A 622 -5.84 2.38 1.82
CA GLU A 622 -6.60 3.27 2.70
C GLU A 622 -7.16 2.53 3.91
N THR A 623 -7.75 1.35 3.72
CA THR A 623 -8.21 0.50 4.84
C THR A 623 -7.05 0.13 5.77
N GLU A 624 -5.92 -0.31 5.22
CA GLU A 624 -4.73 -0.66 6.01
C GLU A 624 -4.17 0.54 6.79
N ILE A 625 -4.10 1.73 6.15
CA ILE A 625 -3.66 2.97 6.79
C ILE A 625 -4.60 3.32 7.93
N ASN A 626 -5.91 3.32 7.69
CA ASN A 626 -6.91 3.66 8.72
C ASN A 626 -6.84 2.73 9.94
N LEU A 627 -6.57 1.44 9.72
CA LEU A 627 -6.42 0.47 10.80
C LEU A 627 -5.12 0.64 11.59
N THR A 628 -4.03 1.08 10.94
CA THR A 628 -2.69 1.04 11.54
C THR A 628 -2.14 2.41 11.94
N GLN A 629 -2.64 3.50 11.37
CA GLN A 629 -2.08 4.85 11.55
C GLN A 629 -2.07 5.29 13.01
N GLU A 630 -3.20 5.17 13.70
CA GLU A 630 -3.34 5.57 15.10
C GLU A 630 -2.42 4.73 16.01
N PRO A 631 -2.49 3.38 16.03
CA PRO A 631 -1.60 2.55 16.84
C PRO A 631 -0.10 2.77 16.54
N ILE A 632 0.27 2.91 15.27
CA ILE A 632 1.68 3.15 14.88
C ILE A 632 2.13 4.54 15.34
N HIS A 633 1.27 5.57 15.22
CA HIS A 633 1.61 6.91 15.69
C HIS A 633 1.77 6.94 17.22
N ALA A 634 0.87 6.29 17.96
CA ALA A 634 0.99 6.10 19.41
C ALA A 634 2.30 5.38 19.74
N TYR A 635 2.62 4.30 19.02
CA TYR A 635 3.85 3.53 19.20
C TYR A 635 5.10 4.39 18.98
N VAL A 636 5.21 5.06 17.83
CA VAL A 636 6.35 5.93 17.49
C VAL A 636 6.53 7.05 18.51
N THR A 637 5.42 7.67 18.93
CA THR A 637 5.44 8.72 19.96
C THR A 637 5.95 8.16 21.28
N THR A 638 5.52 6.95 21.65
CA THR A 638 5.94 6.37 22.93
C THR A 638 7.38 5.86 22.90
N SER A 639 7.87 5.33 21.77
CA SER A 639 9.29 5.02 21.59
C SER A 639 10.18 6.25 21.74
N LEU A 640 9.75 7.41 21.23
CA LEU A 640 10.45 8.69 21.46
C LEU A 640 10.47 9.08 22.94
N LEU A 641 9.38 8.87 23.68
CA LEU A 641 9.32 9.13 25.11
C LEU A 641 10.25 8.21 25.90
N ILE A 642 10.28 6.90 25.59
CA ILE A 642 11.21 5.95 26.21
C ILE A 642 12.66 6.36 25.93
N GLN A 643 12.98 6.77 24.70
CA GLN A 643 14.32 7.25 24.35
C GLN A 643 14.71 8.48 25.19
N GLN A 644 13.83 9.48 25.29
CA GLN A 644 14.07 10.66 26.13
C GLN A 644 14.24 10.28 27.60
N GLU A 645 13.44 9.35 28.10
CA GLU A 645 13.55 8.87 29.48
C GLU A 645 14.88 8.15 29.73
N ALA A 646 15.32 7.31 28.81
CA ALA A 646 16.62 6.64 28.89
C ALA A 646 17.78 7.65 28.90
N GLU A 647 17.72 8.68 28.05
CA GLU A 647 18.71 9.75 27.99
C GLU A 647 18.76 10.59 29.28
N ILE A 648 17.60 10.97 29.84
CA ILE A 648 17.55 11.73 31.10
C ILE A 648 18.02 10.86 32.27
N THR A 649 17.61 9.59 32.34
CA THR A 649 18.04 8.67 33.41
C THR A 649 19.56 8.46 33.37
N ALA A 650 20.13 8.32 32.17
CA ALA A 650 21.58 8.27 31.99
C ALA A 650 22.27 9.59 32.42
N ALA A 651 21.69 10.75 32.11
CA ALA A 651 22.23 12.05 32.51
C ALA A 651 22.19 12.25 34.04
N VAL A 652 21.11 11.84 34.71
CA VAL A 652 20.97 11.89 36.18
C VAL A 652 22.06 11.04 36.86
N LEU A 653 22.36 9.86 36.31
CA LEU A 653 23.44 9.00 36.83
C LEU A 653 24.84 9.62 36.70
N VAL A 654 25.04 10.54 35.76
CA VAL A 654 26.32 11.21 35.52
C VAL A 654 26.49 12.46 36.40
N GLN A 655 25.41 13.14 36.79
CA GLN A 655 25.46 14.36 37.60
C GLN A 655 25.30 14.04 39.10
N ASP A 656 26.40 13.69 39.77
CA ASP A 656 26.43 13.28 41.19
C ASP A 656 26.10 14.40 42.20
N SER A 657 26.02 15.69 41.81
CA SER A 657 25.95 16.83 42.75
C SER A 657 24.64 17.62 42.82
N ASN A 658 23.69 17.44 41.87
CA ASN A 658 22.39 18.15 41.85
C ASN A 658 21.20 17.17 41.64
N ALA A 659 21.29 15.97 42.23
CA ALA A 659 20.36 14.87 41.98
C ALA A 659 18.88 15.24 42.19
N GLN A 660 18.54 16.03 43.22
CA GLN A 660 17.15 16.39 43.53
C GLN A 660 16.49 17.27 42.45
N ASP A 661 17.20 18.25 41.92
CA ASP A 661 16.67 19.18 40.91
C ASP A 661 16.47 18.49 39.55
N ALA A 662 17.37 17.56 39.21
CA ALA A 662 17.26 16.75 38.01
C ALA A 662 16.15 15.69 38.15
N GLU A 663 16.00 15.10 39.35
CA GLU A 663 14.94 14.16 39.68
C GLU A 663 13.55 14.80 39.62
N GLN A 664 13.39 16.03 40.15
CA GLN A 664 12.11 16.74 40.05
C GLN A 664 11.75 17.11 38.60
N LYS A 665 12.72 17.59 37.80
CA LYS A 665 12.50 17.86 36.37
C LYS A 665 12.15 16.60 35.58
N LEU A 666 12.74 15.45 35.92
CA LEU A 666 12.38 14.16 35.36
C LEU A 666 10.94 13.78 35.72
N ILE A 667 10.54 13.91 36.99
CA ILE A 667 9.17 13.62 37.44
C ILE A 667 8.15 14.52 36.72
N ASP A 668 8.41 15.82 36.62
CA ASP A 668 7.51 16.77 35.95
C ASP A 668 7.37 16.46 34.46
N SER A 669 8.48 16.13 33.79
CA SER A 669 8.49 15.72 32.38
C SER A 669 7.75 14.40 32.16
N LYS A 670 7.97 13.39 33.03
CA LYS A 670 7.26 12.11 33.03
C LYS A 670 5.75 12.33 33.19
N GLN A 671 5.33 13.10 34.19
CA GLN A 671 3.92 13.37 34.45
C GLN A 671 3.26 14.11 33.28
N LYS A 672 3.94 15.07 32.66
CA LYS A 672 3.40 15.79 31.51
C LYS A 672 3.27 14.90 30.27
N GLY A 673 4.30 14.11 29.94
CA GLY A 673 4.26 13.15 28.84
C GLY A 673 3.20 12.07 29.05
N LEU A 674 3.09 11.53 30.28
CA LEU A 674 2.08 10.55 30.67
C LEU A 674 0.67 11.11 30.56
N LYS A 675 0.40 12.32 31.03
CA LYS A 675 -0.92 12.95 30.89
C LYS A 675 -1.33 13.09 29.43
N GLN A 676 -0.39 13.40 28.54
CA GLN A 676 -0.65 13.46 27.10
C GLN A 676 -0.90 12.08 26.50
N LEU A 677 -0.08 11.08 26.85
CA LEU A 677 -0.22 9.71 26.36
C LEU A 677 -1.50 9.04 26.86
N ILE A 678 -1.80 9.11 28.16
CA ILE A 678 -3.04 8.58 28.74
C ILE A 678 -4.23 9.26 28.09
N LYS A 679 -4.21 10.58 27.90
CA LYS A 679 -5.29 11.28 27.21
C LYS A 679 -5.48 10.76 25.78
N SER A 680 -4.39 10.53 25.02
CA SER A 680 -4.45 9.93 23.67
C SER A 680 -5.03 8.52 23.70
N LEU A 681 -4.49 7.65 24.56
CA LEU A 681 -4.91 6.24 24.66
C LEU A 681 -6.35 6.09 25.18
N SER A 682 -6.78 6.94 26.12
CA SER A 682 -8.16 6.95 26.60
C SER A 682 -9.12 7.42 25.51
N GLN A 683 -8.76 8.46 24.76
CA GLN A 683 -9.52 8.92 23.60
C GLN A 683 -9.62 7.82 22.53
N GLU A 684 -8.49 7.16 22.19
CA GLU A 684 -8.45 6.03 21.24
C GLU A 684 -9.32 4.87 21.72
N SER A 685 -9.27 4.52 23.01
CA SER A 685 -10.09 3.45 23.58
C SER A 685 -11.59 3.78 23.55
N GLU A 686 -11.97 5.04 23.73
CA GLU A 686 -13.36 5.48 23.61
C GLU A 686 -13.81 5.45 22.14
N GLU A 687 -12.99 5.95 21.22
CA GLU A 687 -13.26 5.91 19.78
C GLU A 687 -13.33 4.47 19.22
N GLU A 688 -12.52 3.54 19.74
CA GLU A 688 -12.57 2.12 19.40
C GLU A 688 -13.87 1.48 19.90
N LYS A 689 -14.26 1.73 21.16
CA LYS A 689 -15.54 1.26 21.70
C LYS A 689 -16.72 1.82 20.90
N GLU A 690 -16.65 3.08 20.48
CA GLU A 690 -17.67 3.71 19.66
C GLU A 690 -17.72 3.09 18.26
N ARG A 691 -16.55 2.83 17.64
CA ARG A 691 -16.45 2.12 16.36
C ARG A 691 -17.01 0.70 16.46
N GLU A 692 -16.65 -0.06 17.48
CA GLU A 692 -17.22 -1.38 17.72
C GLU A 692 -18.73 -1.33 17.93
N ALA A 693 -19.23 -0.34 18.68
CA ALA A 693 -20.67 -0.15 18.87
C ALA A 693 -21.37 0.18 17.56
N LYS A 694 -20.78 1.04 16.71
CA LYS A 694 -21.27 1.36 15.37
C LYS A 694 -21.27 0.15 14.44
N ILE A 695 -20.21 -0.66 14.45
CA ILE A 695 -20.13 -1.89 13.67
C ILE A 695 -21.20 -2.88 14.12
N ARG A 696 -21.30 -3.17 15.43
CA ARG A 696 -22.35 -4.06 15.97
C ARG A 696 -23.76 -3.53 15.67
N ALA A 697 -23.96 -2.22 15.69
CA ALA A 697 -25.23 -1.60 15.32
C ALA A 697 -25.52 -1.78 13.81
N SER A 698 -24.52 -1.64 12.94
CA SER A 698 -24.66 -1.84 11.50
C SER A 698 -24.91 -3.32 11.12
N GLU A 699 -24.25 -4.27 11.80
CA GLU A 699 -24.47 -5.71 11.60
C GLU A 699 -25.86 -6.13 12.10
N ARG A 700 -26.29 -5.61 13.26
CA ARG A 700 -27.67 -5.76 13.75
C ARG A 700 -28.67 -5.16 12.76
N ARG A 701 -28.37 -4.00 12.19
CA ARG A 701 -29.22 -3.38 11.17
C ARG A 701 -29.31 -4.23 9.89
N ALA A 702 -28.19 -4.75 9.39
CA ALA A 702 -28.17 -5.59 8.20
C ALA A 702 -28.92 -6.92 8.41
N THR A 703 -28.78 -7.54 9.59
CA THR A 703 -29.54 -8.75 9.95
C THR A 703 -31.03 -8.46 10.13
N LEU A 704 -31.40 -7.31 10.71
CA LEU A 704 -32.79 -6.87 10.82
C LEU A 704 -33.41 -6.50 9.46
N GLU A 705 -32.66 -5.88 8.55
CA GLU A 705 -33.11 -5.57 7.19
C GLU A 705 -33.30 -6.85 6.36
N GLN A 706 -32.43 -7.86 6.52
CA GLN A 706 -32.63 -9.19 5.92
C GLN A 706 -33.85 -9.93 6.51
N ALA A 707 -34.11 -9.79 7.81
CA ALA A 707 -35.31 -10.33 8.45
C ALA A 707 -36.58 -9.60 8.01
N ALA A 708 -36.53 -8.27 7.89
CA ALA A 708 -37.64 -7.43 7.41
C ALA A 708 -37.97 -7.74 5.93
N ALA A 709 -36.96 -7.91 5.07
CA ALA A 709 -37.16 -8.32 3.68
C ALA A 709 -37.73 -9.74 3.55
N ALA A 710 -37.53 -10.61 4.54
CA ALA A 710 -38.17 -11.92 4.61
C ALA A 710 -39.65 -11.83 5.04
N GLU A 711 -40.01 -10.89 5.92
CA GLU A 711 -41.38 -10.67 6.40
C GLU A 711 -42.26 -9.84 5.46
N GLU A 712 -41.68 -8.99 4.60
CA GLU A 712 -42.41 -8.20 3.59
C GLU A 712 -43.19 -9.08 2.59
N LYS A 713 -42.93 -10.40 2.58
CA LYS A 713 -43.69 -11.43 1.85
C LYS A 713 -45.06 -11.79 2.48
N SER A 714 -45.38 -11.32 3.68
CA SER A 714 -46.68 -11.54 4.35
C SER A 714 -47.65 -10.40 4.04
N GLN A 715 -48.61 -10.61 3.13
CA GLN A 715 -49.49 -9.56 2.58
C GLN A 715 -50.40 -8.82 3.59
N HIS A 716 -50.47 -9.19 4.87
CA HIS A 716 -51.47 -8.65 5.82
C HIS A 716 -50.91 -7.97 7.09
N TRP A 717 -49.60 -7.74 7.17
CA TRP A 717 -48.98 -7.18 8.40
C TRP A 717 -49.49 -5.77 8.76
N LYS A 718 -49.83 -4.95 7.75
CA LYS A 718 -50.37 -3.58 7.94
C LYS A 718 -51.70 -3.58 8.69
N ILE A 719 -52.57 -4.55 8.41
CA ILE A 719 -53.87 -4.69 9.09
C ILE A 719 -53.66 -5.13 10.54
N GLY A 720 -52.75 -6.08 10.76
CA GLY A 720 -52.39 -6.53 12.10
C GLY A 720 -51.92 -5.38 12.98
N LEU A 721 -51.00 -4.55 12.47
CA LEU A 721 -50.52 -3.36 13.17
C LEU A 721 -51.67 -2.36 13.45
N ALA A 722 -52.54 -2.10 12.47
CA ALA A 722 -53.68 -1.20 12.67
C ALA A 722 -54.68 -1.68 13.74
N LEU A 723 -54.90 -3.01 13.85
CA LEU A 723 -55.73 -3.60 14.90
C LEU A 723 -55.10 -3.49 16.29
N ASP A 724 -53.77 -3.65 16.36
CA ASP A 724 -53.01 -3.51 17.61
C ASP A 724 -53.04 -2.04 18.09
N ILE A 725 -52.86 -1.07 17.19
CA ILE A 725 -53.02 0.38 17.48
C ILE A 725 -54.46 0.68 17.93
N ALA A 726 -55.47 0.14 17.24
CA ALA A 726 -56.88 0.36 17.58
C ALA A 726 -57.21 -0.16 19.00
N SER A 727 -56.65 -1.32 19.36
CA SER A 727 -56.83 -1.93 20.68
C SER A 727 -56.14 -1.13 21.77
N ALA A 728 -54.93 -0.65 21.51
CA ALA A 728 -54.18 0.21 22.41
C ALA A 728 -54.90 1.53 22.69
N ILE A 729 -55.43 2.17 21.64
CA ILE A 729 -56.25 3.39 21.77
C ILE A 729 -57.51 3.13 22.58
N LEU A 730 -58.14 1.98 22.41
CA LEU A 730 -59.34 1.61 23.15
C LEU A 730 -59.07 1.47 24.65
N ALA A 731 -57.89 0.99 25.02
CA ALA A 731 -57.43 0.90 26.41
C ALA A 731 -57.10 2.28 27.03
N ALA A 732 -56.68 3.24 26.19
CA ALA A 732 -56.37 4.61 26.58
C ALA A 732 -57.57 5.57 26.57
N LEU A 733 -58.76 5.12 26.15
CA LEU A 733 -59.96 5.96 26.12
C LEU A 733 -60.31 6.40 27.55
N PRO A 734 -60.38 7.72 27.80
CA PRO A 734 -60.56 8.23 29.15
C PRO A 734 -61.91 7.88 29.80
N SER A 735 -61.90 7.76 31.13
CA SER A 735 -63.08 7.76 32.00
C SER A 735 -63.91 9.04 31.80
N PRO A 736 -65.25 9.03 32.01
CA PRO A 736 -66.16 10.18 31.81
C PRO A 736 -65.84 11.47 32.61
N LEU A 737 -64.74 11.49 33.38
CA LEU A 737 -64.24 12.64 34.14
C LEU A 737 -63.00 13.31 33.52
N ALA A 738 -62.52 12.86 32.36
CA ALA A 738 -61.33 13.46 31.74
C ALA A 738 -61.60 14.84 31.12
N PRO A 739 -60.56 15.70 31.01
CA PRO A 739 -60.67 17.00 30.34
C PRO A 739 -61.18 16.86 28.90
N ILE A 740 -62.06 17.77 28.47
CA ILE A 740 -62.71 17.75 27.15
C ILE A 740 -61.69 17.65 25.99
N ALA A 741 -60.55 18.36 26.09
CA ALA A 741 -59.51 18.33 25.07
C ALA A 741 -58.93 16.92 24.86
N ASP A 742 -58.72 16.19 25.94
CA ASP A 742 -58.15 14.83 25.92
C ASP A 742 -59.16 13.80 25.40
N ALA A 743 -60.43 13.93 25.78
CA ALA A 743 -61.51 13.11 25.22
C ALA A 743 -61.65 13.33 23.70
N LEU A 744 -61.56 14.58 23.22
CA LEU A 744 -61.65 14.90 21.80
C LEU A 744 -60.48 14.33 20.98
N ILE A 745 -59.26 14.32 21.52
CA ILE A 745 -58.07 13.73 20.87
C ILE A 745 -58.29 12.23 20.65
N TRP A 746 -58.64 11.49 21.70
CA TRP A 746 -58.77 10.04 21.60
C TRP A 746 -60.00 9.61 20.77
N ALA A 747 -61.13 10.33 20.87
CA ALA A 747 -62.27 10.09 19.96
C ALA A 747 -61.89 10.26 18.50
N ARG A 748 -61.08 11.27 18.17
CA ARG A 748 -60.66 11.52 16.80
C ARG A 748 -59.74 10.43 16.27
N GLN A 749 -58.77 9.96 17.06
CA GLN A 749 -57.91 8.84 16.65
C GLN A 749 -58.69 7.53 16.51
N ALA A 750 -59.65 7.30 17.41
CA ALA A 750 -60.50 6.13 17.37
C ALA A 750 -61.44 6.14 16.14
N ILE A 751 -61.98 7.30 15.75
CA ILE A 751 -62.75 7.46 14.50
C ILE A 751 -61.89 7.21 13.26
N ARG A 752 -60.65 7.71 13.23
CA ARG A 752 -59.74 7.61 12.08
C ARG A 752 -59.33 6.16 11.80
N ILE A 753 -58.90 5.44 12.83
CA ILE A 753 -58.54 4.03 12.69
C ILE A 753 -59.77 3.18 12.37
N SER A 754 -60.95 3.53 12.91
CA SER A 754 -62.22 2.89 12.53
C SER A 754 -62.59 3.10 11.05
N ARG A 755 -62.21 4.23 10.45
CA ARG A 755 -62.39 4.48 9.00
C ARG A 755 -61.37 3.70 8.19
N PHE A 756 -60.09 3.77 8.54
CA PHE A 756 -59.02 3.00 7.90
C PHE A 756 -59.35 1.50 7.86
N LEU A 757 -59.69 0.90 9.01
CA LEU A 757 -60.06 -0.51 9.10
C LEU A 757 -61.31 -0.86 8.27
N ARG A 758 -62.26 0.07 8.12
CA ARG A 758 -63.49 -0.13 7.34
C ARG A 758 -63.26 0.00 5.85
N ASP A 759 -62.48 0.98 5.43
CA ASP A 759 -62.17 1.23 4.02
C ASP A 759 -61.24 0.15 3.49
N TYR A 760 -60.26 -0.27 4.28
CA TYR A 760 -59.38 -1.39 3.98
C TYR A 760 -60.17 -2.72 3.88
N ALA A 761 -61.09 -2.98 4.81
CA ALA A 761 -61.97 -4.16 4.76
C ALA A 761 -62.95 -4.18 3.57
N ARG A 762 -63.23 -3.01 2.97
CA ARG A 762 -64.12 -2.89 1.79
C ARG A 762 -63.36 -3.02 0.47
N ASN A 763 -62.09 -2.61 0.43
CA ASN A 763 -61.35 -2.45 -0.82
C ASN A 763 -60.45 -3.64 -1.19
N GLU A 764 -60.08 -4.53 -0.26
CA GLU A 764 -59.28 -5.74 -0.57
C GLU A 764 -60.12 -7.04 -0.52
N ALA A 765 -60.23 -7.72 -1.67
CA ALA A 765 -61.09 -8.89 -1.86
C ALA A 765 -60.58 -10.19 -1.19
N ALA A 766 -59.42 -10.17 -0.50
CA ALA A 766 -58.74 -11.37 0.00
C ALA A 766 -58.34 -11.29 1.48
N ILE A 767 -59.06 -10.53 2.31
CA ILE A 767 -58.78 -10.45 3.75
C ILE A 767 -59.41 -11.64 4.48
N PRO A 768 -58.67 -12.35 5.36
CA PRO A 768 -59.25 -13.37 6.23
C PRO A 768 -60.44 -12.85 7.05
N THR A 769 -61.56 -13.55 7.01
CA THR A 769 -62.81 -13.18 7.70
C THR A 769 -62.63 -12.93 9.21
N ALA A 770 -61.67 -13.60 9.85
CA ALA A 770 -61.31 -13.38 11.24
C ALA A 770 -60.81 -11.94 11.51
N ILE A 771 -60.01 -11.38 10.60
CA ILE A 771 -59.45 -10.03 10.71
C ILE A 771 -60.55 -8.99 10.50
N VAL A 772 -61.45 -9.21 9.53
CA VAL A 772 -62.61 -8.33 9.29
C VAL A 772 -63.56 -8.32 10.49
N THR A 773 -63.81 -9.48 11.09
CA THR A 773 -64.65 -9.62 12.28
C THR A 773 -64.05 -8.87 13.47
N GLU A 774 -62.74 -8.97 13.66
CA GLU A 774 -62.03 -8.29 14.73
C GLU A 774 -62.00 -6.77 14.53
N ALA A 775 -61.75 -6.30 13.30
CA ALA A 775 -61.84 -4.89 12.94
C ALA A 775 -63.24 -4.30 13.23
N GLN A 776 -64.30 -5.02 12.87
CA GLN A 776 -65.68 -4.63 13.15
C GLN A 776 -65.97 -4.63 14.65
N ARG A 777 -65.48 -5.63 15.39
CA ARG A 777 -65.61 -5.72 16.85
C ARG A 777 -64.96 -4.52 17.53
N ILE A 778 -63.70 -4.20 17.21
CA ILE A 778 -62.99 -3.06 17.81
C ILE A 778 -63.69 -1.75 17.43
N THR A 779 -64.05 -1.55 16.17
CA THR A 779 -64.80 -0.37 15.71
C THR A 779 -66.12 -0.18 16.48
N SER A 780 -66.85 -1.28 16.74
CA SER A 780 -68.10 -1.23 17.51
C SER A 780 -67.86 -0.86 18.98
N ARG A 781 -66.78 -1.34 19.59
CA ARG A 781 -66.41 -1.02 20.97
C ARG A 781 -65.96 0.43 21.11
N ILE A 782 -65.18 0.94 20.14
CA ILE A 782 -64.82 2.35 20.05
C ILE A 782 -66.08 3.21 19.99
N LYS A 783 -67.00 2.90 19.06
CA LYS A 783 -68.24 3.66 18.87
C LYS A 783 -69.09 3.67 20.15
N LYS A 784 -69.26 2.51 20.79
CA LYS A 784 -70.01 2.38 22.05
C LYS A 784 -69.36 3.16 23.20
N ALA A 785 -68.03 3.14 23.31
CA ALA A 785 -67.30 3.92 24.30
C ALA A 785 -67.53 5.43 24.08
N MET A 786 -67.47 5.89 22.84
CA MET A 786 -67.73 7.29 22.49
C MET A 786 -69.18 7.73 22.77
N GLU A 787 -70.18 6.86 22.54
CA GLU A 787 -71.60 7.14 22.80
C GLU A 787 -71.90 7.31 24.31
N THR A 788 -71.07 6.76 25.20
CA THR A 788 -71.26 6.85 26.66
C THR A 788 -70.67 8.11 27.30
N TRP A 789 -69.98 8.96 26.53
CA TRP A 789 -69.41 10.20 27.05
C TRP A 789 -70.47 11.29 27.26
N ARG A 790 -70.72 11.70 28.51
CA ARG A 790 -71.51 12.88 28.87
C ARG A 790 -70.62 13.88 29.60
N THR A 791 -70.33 15.01 28.98
CA THR A 791 -69.55 16.09 29.60
C THR A 791 -70.49 17.06 30.32
N LYS A 792 -70.16 17.45 31.56
CA LYS A 792 -70.86 18.53 32.28
C LYS A 792 -70.30 19.87 31.82
N VAL A 793 -70.91 20.48 30.82
CA VAL A 793 -70.67 21.89 30.48
C VAL A 793 -71.72 22.73 31.21
N PRO A 794 -71.35 23.77 31.98
CA PRO A 794 -72.32 24.72 32.53
C PRO A 794 -73.18 25.32 31.40
N HIS A 795 -74.50 25.35 31.58
CA HIS A 795 -75.46 25.76 30.55
C HIS A 795 -75.09 27.08 29.81
N PRO A 796 -74.61 28.14 30.50
CA PRO A 796 -74.27 29.40 29.84
C PRO A 796 -73.13 29.28 28.82
N THR A 797 -72.15 28.41 29.05
CA THR A 797 -71.00 28.22 28.15
C THR A 797 -71.38 27.39 26.92
N ARG A 798 -72.37 26.50 27.06
CA ARG A 798 -72.93 25.73 25.95
C ARG A 798 -73.73 26.62 25.01
N ASP A 799 -74.55 27.51 25.56
CA ASP A 799 -75.39 28.43 24.78
C ASP A 799 -74.54 29.57 24.17
N TRP A 800 -73.45 29.98 24.84
CA TRP A 800 -72.46 30.92 24.28
C TRP A 800 -71.65 30.32 23.13
N ALA A 801 -71.29 29.03 23.21
CA ALA A 801 -70.50 28.35 22.18
C ALA A 801 -71.35 27.81 21.01
N SER A 802 -72.65 27.58 21.20
CA SER A 802 -73.54 27.10 20.12
C SER A 802 -73.79 28.14 19.03
N ASP A 803 -73.70 29.42 19.40
CA ASP A 803 -74.09 30.54 18.54
C ASP A 803 -72.88 31.24 17.90
N LYS A 804 -71.67 30.72 18.14
CA LYS A 804 -70.41 31.26 17.61
C LYS A 804 -69.65 30.22 16.78
N THR A 805 -69.03 30.67 15.69
CA THR A 805 -68.14 29.83 14.89
C THR A 805 -66.83 29.54 15.63
N PRO A 806 -66.12 28.43 15.31
CA PRO A 806 -64.87 28.07 15.99
C PRO A 806 -63.83 29.20 15.99
N GLN A 807 -63.74 29.98 14.90
CA GLN A 807 -62.82 31.12 14.80
C GLN A 807 -63.21 32.25 15.75
N GLN A 808 -64.51 32.57 15.86
CA GLN A 808 -65.00 33.63 16.77
C GLN A 808 -64.82 33.26 18.24
N ILE A 809 -64.85 31.98 18.58
CA ILE A 809 -64.53 31.50 19.93
C ILE A 809 -63.04 31.72 20.22
N ILE A 810 -62.17 31.42 19.25
CA ILE A 810 -60.72 31.64 19.35
C ILE A 810 -60.41 33.13 19.48
N ASP A 811 -60.97 33.97 18.61
CA ASP A 811 -60.74 35.42 18.62
C ASP A 811 -61.26 36.07 19.92
N SER A 812 -62.38 35.59 20.48
CA SER A 812 -62.91 36.08 21.77
C SER A 812 -62.04 35.63 22.96
N LEU A 813 -61.43 34.44 22.90
CA LEU A 813 -60.51 33.95 23.94
C LEU A 813 -59.16 34.66 23.87
N SER A 814 -58.69 34.99 22.67
CA SER A 814 -57.50 35.82 22.45
C SER A 814 -57.72 37.26 22.93
N GLN A 815 -58.91 37.83 22.74
CA GLN A 815 -59.26 39.15 23.31
C GLN A 815 -59.27 39.18 24.83
N ILE A 816 -59.75 38.11 25.49
CA ILE A 816 -59.70 38.02 26.96
C ILE A 816 -58.25 37.91 27.45
N GLN A 817 -57.36 37.26 26.69
CA GLN A 817 -55.93 37.23 26.99
C GLN A 817 -55.21 38.57 26.75
N GLU A 818 -55.63 39.35 25.76
CA GLU A 818 -55.08 40.71 25.52
C GLU A 818 -55.56 41.72 26.57
N GLU A 819 -56.78 41.58 27.10
CA GLU A 819 -57.29 42.43 28.17
C GLU A 819 -56.64 42.13 29.54
N ASP A 820 -56.21 40.89 29.80
CA ASP A 820 -55.44 40.54 31.00
C ASP A 820 -53.96 40.99 30.92
N GLN A 821 -53.38 41.11 29.71
CA GLN A 821 -52.00 41.62 29.54
C GLN A 821 -51.85 43.13 29.75
N PHE A 822 -52.95 43.90 29.74
CA PHE A 822 -52.93 45.32 30.10
C PHE A 822 -53.15 45.58 31.61
N ALA A 823 -53.38 44.54 32.42
CA ALA A 823 -53.60 44.66 33.87
C ALA A 823 -52.33 44.52 34.73
N GLU A 824 -51.17 44.12 34.18
CA GLU A 824 -49.94 43.83 34.96
C GLU A 824 -48.76 44.81 34.80
N ALA A 825 -48.94 45.95 34.12
CA ALA A 825 -47.90 47.00 34.05
C ALA A 825 -48.36 48.33 34.66
N GLY A 826 -48.47 48.38 36.00
CA GLY A 826 -48.33 49.63 36.74
C GLY A 826 -49.13 49.75 38.04
N LEU A 827 -48.44 49.68 39.19
CA LEU A 827 -48.69 50.36 40.49
C LEU A 827 -47.49 50.02 41.39
N ALA A 828 -46.63 50.95 41.82
CA ALA A 828 -46.95 51.87 42.91
C ALA A 828 -46.00 53.11 43.01
N PRO A 829 -46.46 54.21 43.65
CA PRO A 829 -45.82 55.53 43.65
C PRO A 829 -44.89 55.81 44.87
N PRO A 830 -44.07 56.89 44.84
CA PRO A 830 -43.44 57.49 46.01
C PRO A 830 -44.28 58.64 46.61
N LYS A 831 -43.99 58.96 47.88
CA LYS A 831 -44.61 60.05 48.65
C LYS A 831 -44.05 61.43 48.28
N THR A 832 -44.95 62.43 48.35
CA THR A 832 -44.82 63.91 48.49
C THR A 832 -43.53 64.41 49.17
N GLU A 833 -42.93 65.56 48.82
CA GLU A 833 -43.45 66.95 48.92
C GLU A 833 -42.58 67.99 48.17
N GLU A 834 -43.23 69.02 47.60
CA GLU A 834 -42.87 70.43 47.26
C GLU A 834 -41.43 70.90 46.88
N THR A 835 -41.23 71.51 45.69
CA THR A 835 -41.26 72.98 45.39
C THR A 835 -40.64 73.35 44.00
N ALA A 836 -41.41 74.16 43.22
CA ALA A 836 -41.09 75.28 42.30
C ALA A 836 -39.99 75.27 41.18
N GLY A 837 -40.40 75.74 39.98
CA GLY A 837 -39.65 76.60 39.03
C GLY A 837 -39.07 75.92 37.77
N GLU A 838 -39.70 75.95 36.59
CA GLU A 838 -39.72 76.99 35.52
C GLU A 838 -38.66 76.83 34.39
N VAL A 839 -39.18 76.70 33.14
CA VAL A 839 -38.80 77.39 31.87
C VAL A 839 -37.74 76.79 30.91
N GLN A 840 -38.25 76.33 29.74
CA GLN A 840 -37.87 76.58 28.31
C GLN A 840 -36.44 76.22 27.81
N HIS A 841 -36.12 75.94 26.54
CA HIS A 841 -36.75 75.81 25.20
C HIS A 841 -35.67 75.14 24.28
N GLU A 842 -36.11 74.50 23.18
CA GLU A 842 -35.54 74.49 21.80
C GLU A 842 -34.04 74.16 21.56
N ALA A 843 -33.56 73.64 20.43
CA ALA A 843 -34.05 73.11 19.15
C ALA A 843 -32.78 72.59 18.44
N ALA A 844 -32.88 71.55 17.60
CA ALA A 844 -32.64 71.59 16.13
C ALA A 844 -31.23 72.09 15.70
N GLU A 845 -30.54 71.57 14.69
CA GLU A 845 -30.84 70.66 13.59
C GLU A 845 -29.54 70.61 12.75
N THR A 846 -29.35 69.53 11.98
CA THR A 846 -28.65 69.50 10.67
C THR A 846 -27.15 69.88 10.61
N GLY A 847 -26.28 69.26 9.83
CA GLY A 847 -26.43 68.36 8.68
C GLY A 847 -25.30 68.68 7.68
N GLY A 848 -24.82 67.67 6.95
CA GLY A 848 -24.25 67.83 5.61
C GLY A 848 -22.73 67.77 5.44
N GLU A 849 -22.30 66.70 4.75
CA GLU A 849 -21.40 66.67 3.56
C GLU A 849 -19.98 67.27 3.65
N ALA A 850 -18.96 66.89 2.87
CA ALA A 850 -18.53 65.72 2.12
C ALA A 850 -17.15 66.11 1.52
N GLN A 851 -16.34 65.10 1.19
CA GLN A 851 -15.25 65.10 0.19
C GLN A 851 -13.85 65.69 0.46
N ASP A 852 -12.89 64.79 0.23
CA ASP A 852 -11.71 64.90 -0.65
C ASP A 852 -10.30 65.21 -0.14
N GLN A 853 -9.42 64.24 -0.47
CA GLN A 853 -8.06 64.34 -1.03
C GLN A 853 -6.83 64.58 -0.12
N ALA A 854 -6.05 63.50 -0.05
CA ALA A 854 -4.67 63.36 -0.53
C ALA A 854 -3.49 64.10 0.16
N ALA A 855 -2.51 63.24 0.49
CA ALA A 855 -1.06 63.37 0.32
C ALA A 855 -0.19 63.91 1.48
N SER A 856 0.81 63.07 1.76
CA SER A 856 2.24 63.44 1.88
C SER A 856 2.77 63.94 3.23
N ASN A 857 3.61 63.06 3.80
CA ASN A 857 4.99 63.31 4.26
C ASN A 857 5.30 63.52 5.76
N VAL A 858 6.31 62.71 6.14
CA VAL A 858 7.47 63.04 6.98
C VAL A 858 7.34 62.76 8.49
N GLU A 859 8.08 61.71 8.85
CA GLU A 859 8.64 61.33 10.14
C GLU A 859 9.33 62.53 10.84
N PRO A 860 9.27 62.61 12.19
CA PRO A 860 10.44 62.14 12.94
C PRO A 860 10.09 61.46 14.28
N GLN A 861 10.80 60.39 14.61
CA GLN A 861 11.05 59.97 16.00
C GLN A 861 11.85 61.07 16.73
N PRO A 862 11.77 61.26 18.08
CA PRO A 862 11.93 60.19 19.07
C PRO A 862 11.24 60.36 20.46
N SER A 863 11.48 59.34 21.30
CA SER A 863 11.54 59.35 22.78
C SER A 863 10.26 59.15 23.60
N THR A 864 10.21 57.95 24.20
CA THR A 864 9.93 57.66 25.62
C THR A 864 8.95 58.57 26.38
N SER A 865 7.75 58.05 26.67
CA SER A 865 7.11 58.23 27.99
C SER A 865 6.01 57.19 28.22
N THR A 866 6.20 56.37 29.26
CA THR A 866 5.16 55.85 30.17
C THR A 866 3.78 55.55 29.58
N GLY A 867 3.56 54.29 29.19
CA GLY A 867 2.21 53.75 29.01
C GLY A 867 1.47 53.67 30.35
N PRO A 868 0.19 54.06 30.39
CA PRO A 868 -0.64 53.95 31.58
C PRO A 868 -1.09 52.49 31.80
N ASN A 869 -1.35 52.17 33.07
CA ASN A 869 -1.82 50.88 33.56
C ASN A 869 -2.96 50.31 32.72
N LEU A 870 -2.75 49.09 32.23
CA LEU A 870 -3.70 48.29 31.45
C LEU A 870 -4.37 47.26 32.37
N LEU A 871 -5.00 47.77 33.43
CA LEU A 871 -5.97 47.06 34.25
C LEU A 871 -7.19 47.98 34.28
N ASP A 872 -8.15 47.68 33.41
CA ASP A 872 -9.58 48.04 33.42
C ASP A 872 -10.06 48.31 31.98
N MET A 873 -10.45 47.24 31.28
CA MET A 873 -11.34 47.29 30.12
C MET A 873 -12.44 46.25 30.32
N SER A 874 -13.69 46.62 30.03
CA SER A 874 -14.87 45.79 30.26
C SER A 874 -15.14 44.83 29.09
N LEU A 875 -15.82 43.72 29.37
CA LEU A 875 -16.09 42.64 28.41
C LEU A 875 -17.00 43.10 27.26
N GLU A 876 -17.93 44.03 27.50
CA GLU A 876 -18.78 44.64 26.47
C GLU A 876 -18.00 45.48 25.44
N GLU A 877 -16.93 46.16 25.84
CA GLU A 877 -16.09 46.97 24.91
C GLU A 877 -15.24 46.08 24.00
N LEU A 878 -14.86 44.88 24.47
CA LEU A 878 -14.16 43.89 23.66
C LEU A 878 -15.09 43.19 22.65
N MET A 879 -16.39 43.11 22.96
CA MET A 879 -17.39 42.49 22.09
C MET A 879 -17.77 43.36 20.89
N HIS A 880 -17.74 44.69 21.04
CA HIS A 880 -18.07 45.61 19.95
C HIS A 880 -16.98 45.63 18.84
N ASP A 881 -15.71 45.43 19.19
CA ASP A 881 -14.60 45.40 18.23
C ASP A 881 -14.48 44.08 17.44
N LEU A 882 -15.06 42.98 17.96
CA LEU A 882 -15.04 41.67 17.30
C LEU A 882 -16.16 41.47 16.26
N GLU A 883 -17.18 42.33 16.26
CA GLU A 883 -18.29 42.27 15.28
C GLU A 883 -17.95 42.97 13.95
N SER A 884 -16.77 43.58 13.82
CA SER A 884 -16.42 44.47 12.71
C SER A 884 -15.51 43.86 11.61
N ILE A 885 -15.25 42.55 11.58
CA ILE A 885 -14.27 41.96 10.63
C ILE A 885 -14.94 41.04 9.60
N HIS A 886 -14.89 41.45 8.33
CA HIS A 886 -15.31 40.68 7.16
C HIS A 886 -14.36 39.50 6.86
N VAL A 887 -14.93 38.36 6.49
CA VAL A 887 -14.21 37.13 6.11
C VAL A 887 -14.04 37.07 4.58
N PRO A 888 -12.85 36.79 4.02
CA PRO A 888 -12.71 36.39 2.62
C PRO A 888 -12.98 34.90 2.43
N GLU A 889 -13.73 34.56 1.38
CA GLU A 889 -13.96 33.20 0.89
C GLU A 889 -12.70 32.65 0.19
N GLU A 890 -12.10 31.58 0.71
CA GLU A 890 -11.31 30.61 -0.07
C GLU A 890 -11.16 29.28 0.70
N GLU A 891 -11.47 28.16 0.02
CA GLU A 891 -11.56 26.78 0.54
C GLU A 891 -10.19 26.14 0.87
N PRO A 892 -10.08 25.24 1.88
CA PRO A 892 -8.84 24.52 2.16
C PRO A 892 -8.77 23.14 1.49
N GLY A 893 -7.75 22.94 0.64
CA GLY A 893 -7.32 21.63 0.13
C GLY A 893 -6.22 20.96 0.96
N ASP A 894 -6.28 19.63 1.03
CA ASP A 894 -5.50 18.66 1.83
C ASP A 894 -3.96 18.84 1.87
N LYS A 895 -3.40 19.02 3.08
CA LYS A 895 -1.94 18.94 3.37
C LYS A 895 -1.58 18.35 4.75
N VAL A 896 -2.52 17.73 5.47
CA VAL A 896 -2.35 17.50 6.92
C VAL A 896 -1.51 16.26 7.27
N LEU A 897 -1.48 15.23 6.40
CA LEU A 897 -0.94 13.91 6.79
C LEU A 897 0.57 13.69 6.56
N GLU A 898 1.20 14.32 5.56
CA GLU A 898 2.61 14.01 5.21
C GLU A 898 3.65 14.62 6.19
N LYS A 899 3.31 15.70 6.89
CA LYS A 899 4.28 16.46 7.70
C LYS A 899 4.47 15.95 9.13
N PRO A 900 3.44 15.45 9.86
CA PRO A 900 3.60 15.05 11.26
C PRO A 900 4.45 13.78 11.44
N LEU A 901 4.10 12.67 10.78
CA LEU A 901 4.78 11.38 10.97
C LEU A 901 6.22 11.42 10.45
N SER A 902 6.45 11.97 9.26
CA SER A 902 7.80 12.14 8.70
C SER A 902 8.70 13.02 9.58
N LYS A 903 8.12 13.96 10.33
CA LYS A 903 8.85 14.79 11.31
C LYS A 903 9.17 14.00 12.57
N LEU A 904 8.26 13.14 13.06
CA LEU A 904 8.51 12.24 14.18
C LEU A 904 9.58 11.19 13.83
N LEU A 905 9.48 10.54 12.67
CA LEU A 905 10.50 9.61 12.19
C LEU A 905 11.86 10.29 12.02
N ARG A 906 11.90 11.50 11.45
CA ARG A 906 13.15 12.27 11.38
C ARG A 906 13.69 12.64 12.76
N LYS A 907 12.84 12.93 13.76
CA LYS A 907 13.30 13.18 15.13
C LYS A 907 13.87 11.91 15.77
N LEU A 908 13.21 10.78 15.55
CA LEU A 908 13.63 9.46 16.02
C LEU A 908 14.98 9.07 15.43
N VAL A 909 15.22 9.38 14.14
CA VAL A 909 16.51 9.14 13.47
C VAL A 909 17.58 10.17 13.88
N ARG A 910 17.22 11.45 14.06
CA ARG A 910 18.15 12.55 14.36
C ARG A 910 18.45 12.76 15.84
N GLY A 911 18.20 11.78 16.72
CA GLY A 911 18.45 11.87 18.17
C GLY A 911 19.92 12.10 18.54
N LYS A 912 20.44 13.30 18.30
CA LYS A 912 21.59 13.99 18.90
C LYS A 912 21.30 15.48 18.71
N VAL A 913 20.66 16.15 19.67
CA VAL A 913 20.36 17.58 19.50
C VAL A 913 20.56 18.41 20.76
N ALA A 914 21.33 19.47 20.55
CA ALA A 914 21.58 20.59 21.45
C ALA A 914 20.32 21.45 21.73
N LEU A 915 20.29 22.02 22.94
CA LEU A 915 19.19 22.76 23.54
C LEU A 915 18.90 24.11 22.85
N LYS A 916 17.64 24.34 22.45
CA LYS A 916 17.01 25.67 22.36
C LYS A 916 15.53 25.62 22.77
N SER A 917 15.09 26.69 23.44
CA SER A 917 13.84 26.83 24.22
C SER A 917 12.58 27.14 23.37
N PRO A 918 11.36 26.74 23.80
CA PRO A 918 10.12 26.91 23.02
C PRO A 918 9.16 27.99 23.55
N GLY A 919 8.49 28.71 22.62
CA GLY A 919 7.34 29.60 22.86
C GLY A 919 5.97 28.92 22.71
N LYS A 920 4.91 29.55 23.24
CA LYS A 920 3.54 29.01 23.47
C LYS A 920 2.52 29.37 22.36
N SER A 921 1.49 28.54 22.20
CA SER A 921 0.35 28.69 21.27
C SER A 921 -1.02 28.55 21.97
N SER A 922 -2.05 29.18 21.39
CA SER A 922 -3.44 29.34 21.86
C SER A 922 -4.40 28.22 21.44
N PRO A 923 -5.62 28.11 22.03
CA PRO A 923 -6.66 27.12 21.67
C PRO A 923 -7.85 27.71 20.90
N GLY A 924 -8.52 26.88 20.07
CA GLY A 924 -9.74 27.19 19.31
C GLY A 924 -11.00 26.44 19.80
N PRO A 925 -12.19 26.74 19.21
CA PRO A 925 -13.52 26.54 19.83
C PRO A 925 -14.26 25.25 19.42
N ARG A 926 -15.34 24.93 20.16
CA ARG A 926 -16.22 23.76 20.00
C ARG A 926 -17.52 24.11 19.25
N THR A 927 -17.97 23.22 18.37
CA THR A 927 -19.25 23.26 17.64
C THR A 927 -20.36 22.48 18.36
N LYS A 928 -21.62 22.90 18.14
CA LYS A 928 -22.85 22.34 18.72
C LYS A 928 -23.26 21.05 18.00
N GLU A 929 -23.68 20.06 18.78
CA GLU A 929 -24.24 18.77 18.35
C GLU A 929 -25.64 18.94 17.74
N GLU A 930 -25.84 18.38 16.54
CA GLU A 930 -27.17 18.12 15.99
C GLU A 930 -27.71 16.80 16.58
N GLU A 931 -28.98 16.80 16.98
CA GLU A 931 -29.64 15.58 17.48
C GLU A 931 -29.67 14.50 16.39
N PRO A 932 -29.19 13.28 16.67
CA PRO A 932 -29.08 12.23 15.66
C PRO A 932 -30.46 11.74 15.23
N LEU A 933 -30.65 11.66 13.90
CA LEU A 933 -31.79 11.02 13.25
C LEU A 933 -32.03 9.62 13.87
N ARG A 934 -33.16 9.46 14.58
CA ARG A 934 -33.51 8.20 15.24
C ARG A 934 -33.73 7.07 14.23
N ALA A 935 -33.15 5.92 14.54
CA ALA A 935 -33.43 4.67 13.84
C ALA A 935 -34.88 4.21 14.12
N ARG A 936 -35.60 3.79 13.08
CA ARG A 936 -36.98 3.33 13.18
C ARG A 936 -37.06 1.95 13.85
N ARG A 937 -38.07 1.72 14.71
CA ARG A 937 -38.29 0.44 15.42
C ARG A 937 -38.81 -0.65 14.49
N SER A 938 -38.59 -1.93 14.82
CA SER A 938 -39.12 -3.04 14.02
C SER A 938 -40.65 -3.17 14.20
N ILE A 939 -41.37 -3.60 13.15
CA ILE A 939 -42.83 -3.82 13.22
C ILE A 939 -43.20 -4.90 14.27
N PRO A 940 -42.49 -6.04 14.41
CA PRO A 940 -42.81 -7.02 15.45
C PRO A 940 -42.68 -6.48 16.87
N ASP A 941 -41.65 -5.68 17.15
CA ASP A 941 -41.46 -5.07 18.47
C ASP A 941 -42.57 -4.05 18.74
N LEU A 942 -42.90 -3.20 17.76
CA LEU A 942 -44.01 -2.25 17.86
C LEU A 942 -45.34 -2.96 18.13
N ARG A 943 -45.62 -4.07 17.43
CA ARG A 943 -46.86 -4.84 17.64
C ARG A 943 -46.92 -5.47 19.03
N ARG A 944 -45.82 -6.05 19.51
CA ARG A 944 -45.74 -6.61 20.87
C ARG A 944 -45.98 -5.52 21.92
N GLU A 945 -45.29 -4.39 21.80
CA GLU A 945 -45.43 -3.27 22.73
C GLU A 945 -46.85 -2.66 22.69
N LEU A 946 -47.48 -2.54 21.51
CA LEU A 946 -48.86 -2.07 21.38
C LEU A 946 -49.87 -3.05 21.99
N GLN A 947 -49.64 -4.35 21.85
CA GLN A 947 -50.47 -5.39 22.48
C GLN A 947 -50.34 -5.37 24.00
N GLU A 948 -49.11 -5.21 24.52
CA GLU A 948 -48.86 -5.03 25.95
C GLU A 948 -49.54 -3.75 26.46
N ALA A 949 -49.41 -2.65 25.73
CA ALA A 949 -50.05 -1.38 26.07
C ALA A 949 -51.60 -1.48 26.04
N ALA A 950 -52.17 -2.29 25.14
CA ALA A 950 -53.62 -2.52 25.11
C ALA A 950 -54.16 -3.26 26.35
N LEU A 951 -53.29 -3.90 27.14
CA LEU A 951 -53.67 -4.57 28.39
C LEU A 951 -53.66 -3.63 29.60
N ILE A 952 -53.10 -2.43 29.45
CA ILE A 952 -52.87 -1.49 30.56
C ILE A 952 -53.67 -0.20 30.29
N PRO A 953 -54.45 0.30 31.26
CA PRO A 953 -55.08 1.63 31.11
C PRO A 953 -53.99 2.72 31.07
N HIS A 954 -53.90 3.46 29.97
CA HIS A 954 -52.94 4.55 29.83
C HIS A 954 -53.61 5.91 30.06
N HIS A 955 -52.94 6.80 30.80
CA HIS A 955 -53.37 8.19 30.94
C HIS A 955 -52.87 9.02 29.75
N THR A 956 -53.55 10.13 29.44
CA THR A 956 -53.20 10.99 28.30
C THR A 956 -51.80 11.59 28.41
N SER A 957 -51.21 11.68 29.60
CA SER A 957 -49.87 12.21 29.88
C SER A 957 -48.73 11.19 29.75
N ASP A 958 -49.03 9.91 29.45
CA ASP A 958 -48.03 8.87 29.29
C ASP A 958 -47.18 9.12 28.03
N GLN A 959 -46.00 9.71 28.23
CA GLN A 959 -45.07 10.01 27.14
C GLN A 959 -44.51 8.76 26.47
N GLY A 960 -44.41 7.64 27.20
CA GLY A 960 -43.96 6.36 26.64
C GLY A 960 -44.99 5.81 25.65
N PHE A 961 -46.26 5.84 26.04
CA PHE A 961 -47.36 5.41 25.20
C PHE A 961 -47.57 6.32 23.98
N ARG A 962 -47.45 7.64 24.14
CA ARG A 962 -47.50 8.57 22.99
C ARG A 962 -46.37 8.31 21.99
N ARG A 963 -45.13 8.15 22.47
CA ARG A 963 -43.98 7.82 21.61
C ARG A 963 -44.17 6.50 20.88
N LEU A 964 -44.78 5.51 21.54
CA LEU A 964 -45.10 4.22 20.93
C LEU A 964 -46.11 4.37 19.78
N LEU A 965 -47.16 5.19 19.96
CA LEU A 965 -48.13 5.48 18.91
C LEU A 965 -47.52 6.30 17.75
N ASP A 966 -46.65 7.25 18.05
CA ASP A 966 -45.93 8.04 17.04
C ASP A 966 -45.01 7.14 16.21
N ASP A 967 -44.22 6.28 16.85
CA ASP A 967 -43.34 5.32 16.18
C ASP A 967 -44.14 4.34 15.30
N ALA A 968 -45.33 3.91 15.75
CA ALA A 968 -46.22 3.03 14.98
C ALA A 968 -46.90 3.76 13.80
N SER A 969 -47.18 5.06 13.93
CA SER A 969 -47.86 5.86 12.90
C SER A 969 -47.06 6.00 11.61
N TRP A 970 -45.73 5.92 11.68
CA TRP A 970 -44.83 5.98 10.52
C TRP A 970 -45.02 4.82 9.53
N TYR A 971 -45.66 3.73 9.97
CA TYR A 971 -45.91 2.53 9.17
C TYR A 971 -47.32 2.47 8.57
N LEU A 972 -48.18 3.43 8.91
CA LEU A 972 -49.52 3.54 8.35
C LEU A 972 -49.50 4.42 7.07
N PRO A 973 -50.44 4.23 6.14
CA PRO A 973 -50.47 5.03 4.92
C PRO A 973 -50.71 6.52 5.21
N GLU A 974 -50.31 7.40 4.29
CA GLU A 974 -50.22 8.85 4.56
C GLU A 974 -51.56 9.54 4.83
N ASP A 975 -52.67 8.91 4.45
CA ASP A 975 -54.04 9.33 4.76
C ASP A 975 -54.43 9.06 6.24
N CYS A 976 -53.62 8.27 6.96
CA CYS A 976 -53.73 8.04 8.40
C CYS A 976 -52.94 9.13 9.16
N ASP A 977 -53.60 10.27 9.39
CA ASP A 977 -53.01 11.50 9.95
C ASP A 977 -52.72 11.42 11.47
N LEU A 978 -51.81 10.54 11.86
CA LEU A 978 -51.31 10.32 13.22
C LEU A 978 -49.95 10.99 13.49
N ARG A 979 -49.36 11.68 12.50
CA ARG A 979 -47.99 12.21 12.57
C ARG A 979 -47.89 13.43 13.52
N PRO A 980 -46.75 13.62 14.23
CA PRO A 980 -46.53 14.70 15.20
C PRO A 980 -46.71 16.13 14.67
N HIS A 981 -46.57 16.33 13.35
CA HIS A 981 -46.63 17.64 12.68
C HIS A 981 -47.95 17.92 11.93
N SER A 982 -49.00 17.14 12.21
CA SER A 982 -50.32 17.44 11.62
C SER A 982 -50.83 18.80 12.12
N MET A 983 -51.55 19.53 11.26
CA MET A 983 -52.14 20.84 11.58
C MET A 983 -52.99 20.81 12.87
N SER A 984 -53.54 19.65 13.20
CA SER A 984 -54.32 19.42 14.43
C SER A 984 -53.45 19.29 15.69
N SER A 985 -52.23 18.75 15.58
CA SER A 985 -51.23 18.70 16.66
C SER A 985 -50.76 20.11 17.03
N CYS A 986 -50.53 20.96 16.02
CA CYS A 986 -50.20 22.37 16.21
C CYS A 986 -51.31 23.15 16.94
N ILE A 987 -52.59 22.96 16.54
CA ILE A 987 -53.74 23.60 17.22
C ILE A 987 -53.84 23.17 18.70
N LEU A 988 -53.54 21.90 19.01
CA LEU A 988 -53.59 21.37 20.37
C LEU A 988 -52.40 21.79 21.24
N GLN A 989 -51.24 22.00 20.61
CA GLN A 989 -50.07 22.55 21.28
C GLN A 989 -50.35 23.99 21.74
N GLU A 990 -51.10 24.74 20.93
CA GLU A 990 -51.49 26.11 21.25
C GLU A 990 -52.59 26.22 22.30
N ILE A 991 -53.58 25.33 22.26
CA ILE A 991 -54.59 25.23 23.32
C ILE A 991 -53.95 24.85 24.68
N ARG A 992 -52.91 24.00 24.67
CA ARG A 992 -52.19 23.61 25.90
C ARG A 992 -51.18 24.64 26.36
N GLY A 993 -50.54 25.38 25.44
CA GLY A 993 -49.70 26.52 25.77
C GLY A 993 -50.48 27.59 26.52
N GLY A 994 -51.70 27.90 26.06
CA GLY A 994 -52.59 28.85 26.73
C GLY A 994 -53.10 28.40 28.11
N ALA A 995 -53.37 27.10 28.30
CA ALA A 995 -53.89 26.56 29.57
C ALA A 995 -52.81 26.27 30.64
N ILE A 996 -51.53 26.34 30.28
CA ILE A 996 -50.38 26.25 31.21
C ILE A 996 -49.90 27.66 31.60
N ALA A 997 -50.18 28.66 30.76
CA ALA A 997 -49.87 30.06 31.01
C ALA A 997 -50.94 30.81 31.83
N ALA A 998 -52.14 30.24 31.96
CA ALA A 998 -53.22 30.66 32.88
C ALA A 998 -53.29 29.71 34.07
#